data_AF-A0A679JU86-F1
#
_entry.id   AF-A0A679JU86-F1
#
_cell.length_a   1.000
_cell.length_b   1.000
_cell.length_c   1.000
_cell.angle_alpha   90.00
_cell.angle_beta   90.00
_cell.angle_gamma   90.00
#
_symmetry.space_group_name_H-M   'P 1'
#
loop_
_entity.id
_entity.type
_entity.pdbx_description
1 polymer ?
#
loop_
_entity_poly.entity_id
_entity_poly.type
_entity_poly.pdbx_seq_one_letter_code
_entity_poly.pdbx_strand_id
1 'polypeptide(L)'
;MARTKQRVQVDDPLRRTPERKVQPLAPDVFVGAPRVSGAGAGMADIADALSGFSGSLGGLAKVRAAADKERADAAAVEFNARPLDQRTQMIASGIGPDGNPLPDHPAVSKVYGADVGTQTSLRINGEIDGGKFDYLGPKPVDQYIWEEAQPDLEAIGDDKLKRAGFLGELKKYTEGQIKKQAEVREADRVNRSKDAFFLSIGQTVKEAEEQGVKDTEGLYQRIQKTRGALQDGPLKLNIPKQEFDNQVLAYADKIADSEDPEFAKLAVRLISDPRDGIGPIGFKQENLNKSLDIAKRAKTAIDKAEVKTVTEKYATAALVAGLGGANLGGIVDHEEKHSDGSTFTVKAEDVRKSVFNKWQLNSAEVANRLKENPEQTMKREVSELKSMGLVNESWKGMFKSFADGLTEQDIQNPQKLQELQKVASLYDTMKSQSTFFLERHLDDNSKKLMDRYWVARNRLGVQAQDVALTMAVHSLDPTSEQAEGSASRAVKDKVEKEYDNGSQYASLLKETATGYVRMGGVSAEKAVELAAERLKSQGANVNGSFVPIPVDKNGNQIAVPEDFADLAELTVQRWADEHAPPGIKSSDLTLRGYSNGTFEIVDKRNGIPVIGINIGDASSAKPVLTSQDFIDTEKIEQAKKLKGDVREQNINALIRQNDYSGAMKMIDEGNSKPPKRTVASKGGARASDVSTVEIGPFINMLTRRAFWMSGGNHNQILPPELSRSNSDGTLKEPKK
;
A
#
# COMPACT_ATOMS: atom_id res chain seq x y z
N MET A 1 52.81 -45.21 -16.31
CA MET A 1 53.15 -45.94 -17.55
C MET A 1 52.57 -45.19 -18.74
N ALA A 2 53.33 -45.03 -19.84
CA ALA A 2 52.90 -44.59 -21.18
C ALA A 2 52.17 -43.22 -21.33
N ARG A 3 52.34 -42.46 -22.43
CA ARG A 3 53.38 -42.41 -23.48
C ARG A 3 53.31 -41.01 -24.11
N THR A 4 54.46 -40.36 -24.31
CA THR A 4 54.57 -39.06 -24.97
C THR A 4 54.19 -39.15 -26.45
N LYS A 5 53.52 -38.12 -27.00
CA LYS A 5 53.45 -37.85 -28.44
C LYS A 5 53.62 -36.36 -28.72
N GLN A 6 54.77 -36.01 -29.30
CA GLN A 6 54.98 -34.71 -29.92
C GLN A 6 54.00 -34.54 -31.10
N ARG A 7 53.52 -33.32 -31.34
CA ARG A 7 52.98 -32.93 -32.65
C ARG A 7 54.02 -32.07 -33.36
N VAL A 8 54.27 -32.42 -34.63
CA VAL A 8 55.21 -31.75 -35.51
C VAL A 8 54.55 -30.50 -36.10
N GLN A 9 55.27 -29.38 -36.11
CA GLN A 9 54.91 -28.18 -36.87
C GLN A 9 55.16 -28.44 -38.36
N VAL A 10 54.23 -28.01 -39.21
CA VAL A 10 54.41 -27.98 -40.66
C VAL A 10 54.41 -26.52 -41.07
N ASP A 11 55.55 -26.04 -41.57
CA ASP A 11 55.68 -24.70 -42.14
C ASP A 11 55.02 -24.63 -43.52
N ASP A 12 54.24 -23.58 -43.76
CA ASP A 12 53.59 -23.30 -45.05
C ASP A 12 54.45 -22.29 -45.86
N PRO A 13 55.07 -22.69 -46.99
CA PRO A 13 56.10 -21.90 -47.65
C PRO A 13 55.59 -20.84 -48.64
N LEU A 14 54.27 -20.58 -48.73
CA LEU A 14 53.68 -19.75 -49.80
C LEU A 14 53.06 -18.43 -49.33
N ARG A 15 53.87 -17.50 -48.79
CA ARG A 15 53.54 -16.05 -48.70
C ARG A 15 54.77 -15.16 -48.40
N ARG A 16 55.67 -15.00 -49.38
CA ARG A 16 56.69 -13.92 -49.40
C ARG A 16 56.86 -13.37 -50.81
N THR A 17 56.20 -12.26 -51.12
CA THR A 17 56.47 -11.42 -52.31
C THR A 17 57.50 -10.35 -51.96
N PRO A 18 58.67 -10.28 -52.62
CA PRO A 18 59.65 -9.23 -52.38
C PRO A 18 59.39 -8.00 -53.28
N GLU A 19 59.27 -6.81 -52.68
CA GLU A 19 59.25 -5.56 -53.42
C GLU A 19 60.62 -5.26 -54.05
N ARG A 20 60.66 -5.11 -55.37
CA ARG A 20 61.87 -4.71 -56.09
C ARG A 20 62.07 -3.19 -56.03
N LYS A 21 63.17 -2.75 -55.44
CA LYS A 21 63.66 -1.37 -55.60
C LYS A 21 64.20 -1.18 -57.02
N VAL A 22 63.77 -0.12 -57.69
CA VAL A 22 64.29 0.30 -59.01
C VAL A 22 65.45 1.28 -58.80
N GLN A 23 66.59 1.03 -59.45
CA GLN A 23 67.69 2.00 -59.56
C GLN A 23 67.50 2.89 -60.81
N PRO A 24 67.88 4.18 -60.79
CA PRO A 24 67.75 5.06 -61.96
C PRO A 24 68.86 4.79 -62.98
N LEU A 25 68.53 4.85 -64.27
CA LEU A 25 69.54 4.96 -65.33
C LEU A 25 70.08 6.40 -65.41
N ALA A 26 71.36 6.53 -65.80
CA ALA A 26 71.97 7.82 -66.12
C ALA A 26 71.41 8.38 -67.45
N PRO A 27 71.19 9.70 -67.58
CA PRO A 27 70.66 10.31 -68.80
C PRO A 27 71.75 10.60 -69.84
N ASP A 28 71.46 10.29 -71.10
CA ASP A 28 72.27 10.70 -72.25
C ASP A 28 72.21 12.21 -72.50
N VAL A 29 73.30 12.76 -73.02
CA VAL A 29 73.44 14.19 -73.33
C VAL A 29 72.78 14.53 -74.67
N PHE A 30 71.69 15.30 -74.63
CA PHE A 30 71.19 16.05 -75.78
C PHE A 30 71.14 17.55 -75.45
N VAL A 31 71.80 18.36 -76.28
CA VAL A 31 71.74 19.83 -76.20
C VAL A 31 70.39 20.28 -76.76
N GLY A 32 69.48 20.68 -75.86
CA GLY A 32 68.18 21.22 -76.23
C GLY A 32 68.27 22.65 -76.77
N ALA A 33 67.41 22.98 -77.74
CA ALA A 33 67.25 24.33 -78.27
C ALA A 33 66.82 25.34 -77.16
N PRO A 34 67.16 26.63 -77.29
CA PRO A 34 66.93 27.62 -76.23
C PRO A 34 65.44 27.78 -75.92
N ARG A 35 65.09 27.69 -74.64
CA ARG A 35 63.73 27.93 -74.16
C ARG A 35 63.43 29.43 -74.20
N VAL A 36 62.29 29.79 -74.77
CA VAL A 36 61.71 31.14 -74.63
C VAL A 36 61.33 31.34 -73.16
N SER A 37 61.73 32.47 -72.57
CA SER A 37 61.45 32.80 -71.18
C SER A 37 59.97 33.09 -70.96
N GLY A 38 59.39 32.46 -69.94
CA GLY A 38 58.09 32.86 -69.40
C GLY A 38 58.21 34.16 -68.59
N ALA A 39 57.13 34.94 -68.53
CA ALA A 39 57.07 36.14 -67.71
C ALA A 39 57.33 35.78 -66.22
N GLY A 40 58.42 36.31 -65.66
CA GLY A 40 58.92 35.94 -64.33
C GLY A 40 60.34 35.33 -64.31
N ALA A 41 60.98 35.15 -65.46
CA ALA A 41 62.36 34.69 -65.56
C ALA A 41 63.34 35.62 -64.80
N GLY A 42 63.94 35.11 -63.73
CA GLY A 42 64.90 35.86 -62.91
C GLY A 42 66.26 36.01 -63.57
N MET A 43 67.15 36.81 -62.96
CA MET A 43 68.53 37.01 -63.43
C MET A 43 69.29 35.71 -63.72
N ALA A 44 68.97 34.60 -63.06
CA ALA A 44 69.60 33.30 -63.29
C ALA A 44 69.23 32.64 -64.64
N ASP A 45 67.98 32.76 -65.10
CA ASP A 45 67.57 32.24 -66.41
C ASP A 45 68.18 33.08 -67.54
N ILE A 46 68.26 34.40 -67.31
CA ILE A 46 68.97 35.35 -68.18
C ILE A 46 70.49 35.07 -68.17
N ALA A 47 71.05 34.65 -67.02
CA ALA A 47 72.45 34.28 -66.88
C ALA A 47 72.83 33.06 -67.72
N ASP A 48 72.05 31.97 -67.67
CA ASP A 48 72.33 30.76 -68.45
C ASP A 48 72.07 30.99 -69.95
N ALA A 49 71.06 31.79 -70.32
CA ALA A 49 70.85 32.21 -71.71
C ALA A 49 72.03 33.04 -72.26
N LEU A 50 72.56 34.00 -71.48
CA LEU A 50 73.75 34.79 -71.85
C LEU A 50 75.05 33.97 -71.79
N SER A 51 75.15 32.99 -70.88
CA SER A 51 76.31 32.10 -70.76
C SER A 51 76.50 31.21 -71.98
N GLY A 52 75.43 30.93 -72.74
CA GLY A 52 75.51 30.27 -74.05
C GLY A 52 76.07 31.16 -75.16
N PHE A 53 76.12 32.48 -74.97
CA PHE A 53 76.59 33.45 -75.95
C PHE A 53 77.98 34.02 -75.62
N SER A 54 78.33 34.15 -74.33
CA SER A 54 79.68 34.50 -73.88
C SER A 54 79.95 34.04 -72.44
N GLY A 55 81.06 33.32 -72.24
CA GLY A 55 81.48 32.82 -70.93
C GLY A 55 81.80 33.93 -69.92
N SER A 56 82.22 35.12 -70.36
CA SER A 56 82.49 36.25 -69.45
C SER A 56 81.21 36.93 -68.96
N LEU A 57 80.17 36.99 -69.79
CA LEU A 57 78.84 37.51 -69.42
C LEU A 57 78.07 36.52 -68.55
N GLY A 58 78.11 35.22 -68.90
CA GLY A 58 77.57 34.15 -68.06
C GLY A 58 78.21 34.07 -66.66
N GLY A 59 79.54 34.24 -66.60
CA GLY A 59 80.27 34.35 -65.33
C GLY A 59 79.81 35.55 -64.50
N LEU A 60 79.70 36.74 -65.11
CA LEU A 60 79.19 37.95 -64.45
C LEU A 60 77.77 37.78 -63.90
N ALA A 61 76.88 37.14 -64.66
CA ALA A 61 75.51 36.92 -64.25
C ALA A 61 75.37 35.83 -63.16
N LYS A 62 76.25 34.82 -63.15
CA LYS A 62 76.35 33.85 -62.03
C LYS A 62 76.93 34.48 -60.76
N VAL A 63 77.96 35.33 -60.88
CA VAL A 63 78.48 36.13 -59.75
C VAL A 63 77.40 37.08 -59.21
N ARG A 64 76.61 37.71 -60.09
CA ARG A 64 75.49 38.56 -59.68
C ARG A 64 74.37 37.78 -59.01
N ALA A 65 73.96 36.63 -59.55
CA ALA A 65 72.97 35.77 -58.91
C ALA A 65 73.46 35.20 -57.55
N ALA A 66 74.76 34.91 -57.41
CA ALA A 66 75.35 34.52 -56.14
C ALA A 66 75.36 35.69 -55.13
N ALA A 67 75.74 36.90 -55.55
CA ALA A 67 75.73 38.10 -54.70
C ALA A 67 74.30 38.56 -54.34
N ASP A 68 73.33 38.42 -55.24
CA ASP A 68 71.92 38.69 -54.99
C ASP A 68 71.35 37.64 -54.01
N LYS A 69 71.76 36.37 -54.10
CA LYS A 69 71.46 35.34 -53.10
C LYS A 69 72.15 35.60 -51.75
N GLU A 70 73.40 36.04 -51.73
CA GLU A 70 74.11 36.36 -50.49
C GLU A 70 73.46 37.55 -49.77
N ARG A 71 73.06 38.59 -50.52
CA ARG A 71 72.21 39.69 -50.02
C ARG A 71 70.85 39.21 -49.55
N ALA A 72 70.25 38.24 -50.23
CA ALA A 72 68.97 37.66 -49.85
C ALA A 72 69.02 36.89 -48.54
N ASP A 73 70.04 36.04 -48.39
CA ASP A 73 70.26 35.26 -47.18
C ASP A 73 70.61 36.21 -46.03
N ALA A 74 71.38 37.27 -46.28
CA ALA A 74 71.63 38.35 -45.31
C ALA A 74 70.34 39.11 -44.92
N ALA A 75 69.50 39.51 -45.89
CA ALA A 75 68.23 40.19 -45.62
C ALA A 75 67.22 39.30 -44.88
N ALA A 76 67.18 38.01 -45.19
CA ALA A 76 66.37 37.03 -44.47
C ALA A 76 66.90 36.76 -43.05
N VAL A 77 68.22 36.78 -42.84
CA VAL A 77 68.84 36.73 -41.51
C VAL A 77 68.53 37.99 -40.71
N GLU A 78 68.65 39.18 -41.30
CA GLU A 78 68.33 40.45 -40.61
C GLU A 78 66.84 40.55 -40.27
N PHE A 79 65.96 40.09 -41.17
CA PHE A 79 64.52 40.01 -40.89
C PHE A 79 64.26 39.04 -39.72
N ASN A 80 64.76 37.79 -39.79
CA ASN A 80 64.60 36.80 -38.72
C ASN A 80 65.22 37.18 -37.38
N ALA A 81 66.28 38.00 -37.38
CA ALA A 81 66.91 38.50 -36.16
C ALA A 81 66.03 39.50 -35.37
N ARG A 82 64.92 39.97 -35.97
CA ARG A 82 64.00 40.92 -35.34
C ARG A 82 62.92 40.21 -34.50
N PRO A 83 62.51 40.81 -33.37
CA PRO A 83 61.37 40.34 -32.57
C PRO A 83 60.12 40.08 -33.42
N LEU A 84 59.32 39.09 -33.02
CA LEU A 84 58.14 38.63 -33.79
C LEU A 84 57.10 39.75 -33.97
N ASP A 85 56.90 40.58 -32.96
CA ASP A 85 56.03 41.77 -33.00
C ASP A 85 56.50 42.81 -34.03
N GLN A 86 57.81 43.08 -34.10
CA GLN A 86 58.37 43.98 -35.11
C GLN A 86 58.23 43.42 -36.53
N ARG A 87 58.51 42.11 -36.70
CA ARG A 87 58.26 41.42 -37.98
C ARG A 87 56.78 41.50 -38.37
N THR A 88 55.86 41.31 -37.42
CA THR A 88 54.40 41.41 -37.64
C THR A 88 53.99 42.80 -38.10
N GLN A 89 54.57 43.86 -37.53
CA GLN A 89 54.29 45.24 -37.96
C GLN A 89 54.82 45.53 -39.36
N MET A 90 56.01 45.04 -39.72
CA MET A 90 56.56 45.14 -41.09
C MET A 90 55.72 44.35 -42.10
N ILE A 91 55.29 43.15 -41.70
CA ILE A 91 54.37 42.27 -42.45
C ILE A 91 53.04 42.98 -42.76
N ALA A 92 52.45 43.63 -41.75
CA ALA A 92 51.17 44.33 -41.88
C ALA A 92 51.25 45.66 -42.64
N SER A 93 52.39 46.38 -42.55
CA SER A 93 52.60 47.64 -43.28
C SER A 93 53.06 47.43 -44.73
N GLY A 94 53.63 46.26 -45.06
CA GLY A 94 54.32 46.01 -46.33
C GLY A 94 55.66 46.74 -46.45
N ILE A 95 56.15 47.34 -45.35
CA ILE A 95 57.30 48.25 -45.33
C ILE A 95 58.38 47.69 -44.40
N GLY A 96 59.61 47.64 -44.90
CA GLY A 96 60.80 47.21 -44.19
C GLY A 96 61.29 48.22 -43.14
N PRO A 97 62.31 47.85 -42.36
CA PRO A 97 62.84 48.67 -41.26
C PRO A 97 63.47 50.00 -41.70
N ASP A 98 63.82 50.12 -42.98
CA ASP A 98 64.41 51.27 -43.65
C ASP A 98 63.37 52.18 -44.33
N GLY A 99 62.07 51.86 -44.21
CA GLY A 99 60.99 52.61 -44.84
C GLY A 99 60.75 52.26 -46.32
N ASN A 100 61.52 51.32 -46.89
CA ASN A 100 61.31 50.83 -48.25
C ASN A 100 60.24 49.72 -48.26
N PRO A 101 59.58 49.44 -49.41
CA PRO A 101 58.75 48.25 -49.55
C PRO A 101 59.54 46.99 -49.17
N LEU A 102 58.92 46.07 -48.44
CA LEU A 102 59.52 44.78 -48.11
C LEU A 102 60.06 44.13 -49.40
N PRO A 103 61.36 43.76 -49.46
CA PRO A 103 61.94 43.25 -50.70
C PRO A 103 61.15 42.05 -51.22
N ASP A 104 60.80 42.10 -52.51
CA ASP A 104 60.01 41.06 -53.21
C ASP A 104 60.89 39.84 -53.51
N HIS A 105 61.47 39.27 -52.44
CA HIS A 105 62.60 38.38 -52.48
C HIS A 105 62.23 36.98 -51.98
N PRO A 106 62.53 35.90 -52.73
CA PRO A 106 62.18 34.52 -52.40
C PRO A 106 62.37 34.07 -50.94
N ALA A 107 63.50 34.40 -50.33
CA ALA A 107 63.79 34.06 -48.94
C ALA A 107 62.88 34.81 -47.94
N VAL A 108 62.65 36.11 -48.16
CA VAL A 108 61.79 36.96 -47.31
C VAL A 108 60.33 36.54 -47.45
N SER A 109 59.84 36.28 -48.67
CA SER A 109 58.50 35.71 -48.89
C SER A 109 58.30 34.38 -48.17
N LYS A 110 59.30 33.48 -48.17
CA LYS A 110 59.17 32.21 -47.45
C LYS A 110 59.12 32.38 -45.93
N VAL A 111 59.94 33.29 -45.39
CA VAL A 111 59.95 33.60 -43.95
C VAL A 111 58.65 34.28 -43.50
N TYR A 112 58.16 35.27 -44.27
CA TYR A 112 56.83 35.88 -44.11
C TYR A 112 55.75 34.81 -43.95
N GLY A 113 55.72 33.83 -44.87
CA GLY A 113 54.76 32.74 -44.83
C GLY A 113 54.85 31.91 -43.54
N ALA A 114 56.07 31.57 -43.11
CA ALA A 114 56.29 30.79 -41.89
C ALA A 114 55.89 31.56 -40.61
N ASP A 115 56.12 32.88 -40.56
CA ASP A 115 55.69 33.72 -39.43
C ASP A 115 54.16 33.79 -39.35
N VAL A 116 53.46 34.00 -40.46
CA VAL A 116 51.99 33.95 -40.50
C VAL A 116 51.49 32.56 -40.09
N GLY A 117 52.09 31.48 -40.60
CA GLY A 117 51.73 30.10 -40.22
C GLY A 117 51.94 29.81 -38.74
N THR A 118 52.95 30.43 -38.13
CA THR A 118 53.20 30.36 -36.68
C THR A 118 52.11 31.10 -35.90
N GLN A 119 51.71 32.30 -36.34
CA GLN A 119 50.64 33.08 -35.70
C GLN A 119 49.27 32.40 -35.81
N THR A 120 48.93 31.87 -36.99
CA THR A 120 47.74 31.04 -37.20
C THR A 120 47.76 29.82 -36.28
N SER A 121 48.89 29.11 -36.18
CA SER A 121 49.03 27.96 -35.28
C SER A 121 48.84 28.34 -33.80
N LEU A 122 49.39 29.48 -33.35
CA LEU A 122 49.20 29.98 -31.99
C LEU A 122 47.76 30.41 -31.70
N ARG A 123 47.10 31.10 -32.65
CA ARG A 123 45.67 31.45 -32.57
C ARG A 123 44.82 30.19 -32.42
N ILE A 124 44.97 29.25 -33.35
CA ILE A 124 44.21 27.99 -33.34
C ILE A 124 44.50 27.19 -32.08
N ASN A 125 45.73 27.19 -31.56
CA ASN A 125 46.01 26.56 -30.27
C ASN A 125 45.25 27.23 -29.11
N GLY A 126 45.21 28.56 -29.07
CA GLY A 126 44.40 29.30 -28.10
C GLY A 126 42.89 29.05 -28.21
N GLU A 127 42.39 28.78 -29.41
CA GLU A 127 40.99 28.40 -29.65
C GLU A 127 40.68 26.96 -29.20
N ILE A 128 41.60 26.02 -29.46
CA ILE A 128 41.51 24.63 -28.99
C ILE A 128 41.59 24.57 -27.46
N ASP A 129 42.60 25.20 -26.85
CA ASP A 129 42.77 25.22 -25.39
C ASP A 129 41.67 26.08 -24.71
N GLY A 130 41.07 27.03 -25.44
CA GLY A 130 39.86 27.77 -25.06
C GLY A 130 38.55 26.97 -25.20
N GLY A 131 38.61 25.69 -25.57
CA GLY A 131 37.46 24.79 -25.60
C GLY A 131 36.60 24.84 -26.86
N LYS A 132 37.04 25.53 -27.94
CA LYS A 132 36.30 25.52 -29.23
C LYS A 132 36.40 24.20 -29.99
N PHE A 133 37.33 23.32 -29.62
CA PHE A 133 37.52 22.02 -30.25
C PHE A 133 37.48 20.90 -29.22
N ASP A 134 36.66 19.87 -29.49
CA ASP A 134 36.60 18.63 -28.73
C ASP A 134 37.40 17.53 -29.41
N TYR A 135 38.47 17.06 -28.75
CA TYR A 135 39.29 15.94 -29.23
C TYR A 135 38.52 14.61 -29.34
N LEU A 136 37.47 14.42 -28.53
CA LEU A 136 36.57 13.26 -28.58
C LEU A 136 35.44 13.43 -29.62
N GLY A 137 35.27 14.64 -30.15
CA GLY A 137 34.27 14.97 -31.16
C GLY A 137 34.49 14.22 -32.47
N PRO A 138 33.47 14.16 -33.35
CA PRO A 138 33.54 13.42 -34.61
C PRO A 138 34.50 14.04 -35.62
N LYS A 139 34.80 15.34 -35.50
CA LYS A 139 35.65 16.08 -36.44
C LYS A 139 37.14 15.76 -36.21
N PRO A 140 37.90 15.37 -37.25
CA PRO A 140 39.35 15.27 -37.17
C PRO A 140 40.00 16.63 -36.87
N VAL A 141 41.04 16.66 -36.03
CA VAL A 141 41.68 17.92 -35.61
C VAL A 141 42.42 18.62 -36.76
N ASP A 142 42.95 17.87 -37.71
CA ASP A 142 43.54 18.40 -38.94
C ASP A 142 42.50 19.11 -39.81
N GLN A 143 41.31 18.54 -39.96
CA GLN A 143 40.21 19.20 -40.66
C GLN A 143 39.80 20.51 -39.96
N TYR A 144 39.78 20.55 -38.62
CA TYR A 144 39.53 21.79 -37.88
C TYR A 144 40.62 22.83 -38.10
N ILE A 145 41.90 22.44 -37.97
CA ILE A 145 43.04 23.34 -38.19
C ILE A 145 43.04 23.90 -39.63
N TRP A 146 42.72 23.08 -40.64
CA TRP A 146 42.63 23.54 -42.03
C TRP A 146 41.49 24.53 -42.27
N GLU A 147 40.29 24.26 -41.75
CA GLU A 147 39.16 25.20 -41.87
C GLU A 147 39.46 26.55 -41.18
N GLU A 148 40.09 26.52 -39.99
CA GLU A 148 40.48 27.74 -39.27
C GLU A 148 41.66 28.48 -39.91
N ALA A 149 42.57 27.77 -40.58
CA ALA A 149 43.73 28.37 -41.27
C ALA A 149 43.38 28.92 -42.67
N GLN A 150 42.21 28.57 -43.21
CA GLN A 150 41.79 28.97 -44.55
C GLN A 150 41.76 30.49 -44.78
N PRO A 151 41.24 31.34 -43.86
CA PRO A 151 41.26 32.80 -44.05
C PRO A 151 42.66 33.38 -44.12
N ASP A 152 43.59 32.85 -43.31
CA ASP A 152 45.00 33.28 -43.29
C ASP A 152 45.74 32.85 -44.57
N LEU A 153 45.42 31.65 -45.10
CA LEU A 153 45.94 31.16 -46.38
C LEU A 153 45.41 31.95 -47.59
N GLU A 154 44.16 32.41 -47.53
CA GLU A 154 43.55 33.30 -48.54
C GLU A 154 44.18 34.70 -48.49
N ALA A 155 44.40 35.26 -47.28
CA ALA A 155 45.05 36.54 -47.08
C ALA A 155 46.51 36.59 -47.59
N ILE A 156 47.21 35.46 -47.58
CA ILE A 156 48.57 35.30 -48.16
C ILE A 156 48.59 35.45 -49.69
N GLY A 157 47.46 35.22 -50.37
CA GLY A 157 47.37 35.27 -51.84
C GLY A 157 48.15 34.14 -52.53
N ASP A 158 48.35 34.26 -53.86
CA ASP A 158 48.92 33.19 -54.71
C ASP A 158 50.47 33.11 -54.74
N ASP A 159 51.17 33.82 -53.84
CA ASP A 159 52.63 33.72 -53.72
C ASP A 159 53.03 32.31 -53.26
N LYS A 160 53.63 31.55 -54.19
CA LYS A 160 54.05 30.16 -53.98
C LYS A 160 55.02 29.99 -52.82
N LEU A 161 55.85 30.99 -52.53
CA LEU A 161 56.89 30.92 -51.50
C LEU A 161 56.32 31.28 -50.12
N LYS A 162 55.43 32.29 -50.05
CA LYS A 162 54.66 32.57 -48.83
C LYS A 162 53.79 31.37 -48.46
N ARG A 163 53.03 30.80 -49.41
CA ARG A 163 52.24 29.57 -49.18
C ARG A 163 53.12 28.39 -48.74
N ALA A 164 54.29 28.17 -49.35
CA ALA A 164 55.18 27.09 -48.95
C ALA A 164 55.78 27.26 -47.54
N GLY A 165 56.01 28.50 -47.08
CA GLY A 165 56.41 28.79 -45.70
C GLY A 165 55.27 28.50 -44.71
N PHE A 166 54.09 29.06 -44.98
CA PHE A 166 52.89 28.92 -44.15
C PHE A 166 52.49 27.45 -43.95
N LEU A 167 52.37 26.70 -45.04
CA LEU A 167 52.03 25.28 -45.01
C LEU A 167 53.12 24.43 -44.32
N GLY A 168 54.37 24.90 -44.32
CA GLY A 168 55.47 24.24 -43.63
C GLY A 168 55.31 24.25 -42.11
N GLU A 169 54.93 25.39 -41.52
CA GLU A 169 54.71 25.49 -40.07
C GLU A 169 53.35 24.92 -39.65
N LEU A 170 52.28 25.24 -40.40
CA LEU A 170 50.94 24.70 -40.13
C LEU A 170 50.95 23.16 -40.12
N LYS A 171 51.69 22.53 -41.03
CA LYS A 171 51.84 21.07 -41.04
C LYS A 171 52.47 20.51 -39.76
N LYS A 172 53.56 21.10 -39.26
CA LYS A 172 54.22 20.64 -38.01
C LYS A 172 53.26 20.75 -36.81
N TYR A 173 52.53 21.85 -36.74
CA TYR A 173 51.52 22.06 -35.71
C TYR A 173 50.40 21.01 -35.80
N THR A 174 49.86 20.77 -37.00
CA THR A 174 48.83 19.75 -37.26
C THR A 174 49.29 18.35 -36.88
N GLU A 175 50.51 17.94 -37.23
CA GLU A 175 51.07 16.62 -36.85
C GLU A 175 51.14 16.44 -35.33
N GLY A 176 51.50 17.50 -34.59
CA GLY A 176 51.47 17.50 -33.12
C GLY A 176 50.06 17.34 -32.55
N GLN A 177 49.07 18.05 -33.10
CA GLN A 177 47.68 17.98 -32.63
C GLN A 177 47.00 16.65 -32.99
N ILE A 178 47.30 16.05 -34.15
CA ILE A 178 46.84 14.69 -34.50
C ILE A 178 47.29 13.69 -33.44
N LYS A 179 48.56 13.76 -33.01
CA LYS A 179 49.10 12.89 -31.95
C LYS A 179 48.36 13.09 -30.62
N LYS A 180 48.11 14.35 -30.21
CA LYS A 180 47.33 14.68 -29.01
C LYS A 180 45.88 14.16 -29.10
N GLN A 181 45.23 14.25 -30.27
CA GLN A 181 43.89 13.70 -30.49
C GLN A 181 43.87 12.17 -30.37
N ALA A 182 44.87 11.48 -30.90
CA ALA A 182 45.01 10.03 -30.76
C ALA A 182 45.22 9.62 -29.29
N GLU A 183 46.07 10.34 -28.55
CA GLU A 183 46.32 10.10 -27.11
C GLU A 183 45.05 10.30 -26.26
N VAL A 184 44.29 11.38 -26.47
CA VAL A 184 43.03 11.65 -25.76
C VAL A 184 41.96 10.61 -26.08
N ARG A 185 41.79 10.23 -27.35
CA ARG A 185 40.83 9.19 -27.76
C ARG A 185 41.20 7.81 -27.23
N GLU A 186 42.49 7.48 -27.13
CA GLU A 186 42.93 6.22 -26.53
C GLU A 186 42.68 6.21 -25.01
N ALA A 187 42.93 7.32 -24.31
CA ALA A 187 42.64 7.43 -22.88
C ALA A 187 41.14 7.29 -22.58
N ASP A 188 40.27 7.94 -23.37
CA ASP A 188 38.81 7.78 -23.27
C ASP A 188 38.36 6.34 -23.60
N ARG A 189 38.93 5.71 -24.65
CA ARG A 189 38.67 4.29 -24.95
C ARG A 189 39.03 3.38 -23.78
N VAL A 190 40.17 3.60 -23.12
CA VAL A 190 40.59 2.85 -21.93
C VAL A 190 39.63 3.10 -20.76
N ASN A 191 39.20 4.34 -20.52
CA ASN A 191 38.26 4.68 -19.43
C ASN A 191 36.88 4.03 -19.64
N ARG A 192 36.26 4.17 -20.82
CA ARG A 192 34.99 3.49 -21.14
C ARG A 192 35.09 1.96 -21.01
N SER A 193 36.27 1.41 -21.31
CA SER A 193 36.54 -0.02 -21.17
C SER A 193 36.71 -0.44 -19.69
N LYS A 194 37.22 0.42 -18.82
CA LYS A 194 37.18 0.24 -17.36
C LYS A 194 35.74 0.29 -16.82
N ASP A 195 34.92 1.21 -17.29
CA ASP A 195 33.51 1.31 -16.86
C ASP A 195 32.72 0.06 -17.27
N ALA A 196 32.89 -0.40 -18.52
CA ALA A 196 32.32 -1.66 -19.00
C ALA A 196 32.84 -2.88 -18.19
N PHE A 197 34.12 -2.86 -17.80
CA PHE A 197 34.71 -3.87 -16.91
C PHE A 197 34.01 -3.89 -15.53
N PHE A 198 33.78 -2.73 -14.90
CA PHE A 198 33.12 -2.68 -13.59
C PHE A 198 31.64 -3.10 -13.66
N LEU A 199 30.93 -2.77 -14.74
CA LEU A 199 29.60 -3.33 -15.03
C LEU A 199 29.63 -4.86 -15.17
N SER A 200 30.66 -5.41 -15.82
CA SER A 200 30.80 -6.87 -15.99
C SER A 200 31.05 -7.62 -14.67
N ILE A 201 31.58 -6.97 -13.63
CA ILE A 201 31.67 -7.56 -12.28
C ILE A 201 30.26 -7.77 -11.73
N GLY A 202 29.42 -6.73 -11.72
CA GLY A 202 28.03 -6.83 -11.24
C GLY A 202 27.21 -7.87 -12.02
N GLN A 203 27.44 -7.99 -13.34
CA GLN A 203 26.82 -9.04 -14.14
C GLN A 203 27.35 -10.45 -13.79
N THR A 204 28.66 -10.63 -13.65
CA THR A 204 29.28 -11.92 -13.25
C THR A 204 28.74 -12.39 -11.89
N VAL A 205 28.49 -11.45 -10.98
CA VAL A 205 27.89 -11.69 -9.68
C VAL A 205 26.46 -12.20 -9.83
N LYS A 206 25.61 -11.47 -10.55
CA LYS A 206 24.22 -11.84 -10.77
C LYS A 206 24.09 -13.21 -11.46
N GLU A 207 24.94 -13.49 -12.45
CA GLU A 207 24.99 -14.80 -13.10
C GLU A 207 25.44 -15.93 -12.15
N ALA A 208 26.22 -15.64 -11.11
CA ALA A 208 26.60 -16.61 -10.10
C ALA A 208 25.45 -16.89 -9.11
N GLU A 209 24.69 -15.85 -8.74
CA GLU A 209 23.47 -15.94 -7.91
C GLU A 209 22.38 -16.77 -8.64
N GLU A 210 22.07 -16.41 -9.90
CA GLU A 210 21.12 -17.14 -10.75
C GLU A 210 21.51 -18.62 -10.96
N GLN A 211 22.80 -18.95 -10.82
CA GLN A 211 23.34 -20.32 -10.88
C GLN A 211 23.47 -21.00 -9.51
N GLY A 212 23.02 -20.37 -8.43
CA GLY A 212 22.99 -20.94 -7.08
C GLY A 212 24.37 -21.06 -6.40
N VAL A 213 25.37 -20.29 -6.84
CA VAL A 213 26.71 -20.28 -6.24
C VAL A 213 26.67 -19.53 -4.91
N LYS A 214 26.72 -20.27 -3.79
CA LYS A 214 26.62 -19.72 -2.42
C LYS A 214 27.93 -19.70 -1.64
N ASP A 215 29.00 -20.29 -2.16
CA ASP A 215 30.30 -20.35 -1.51
C ASP A 215 31.23 -19.23 -2.01
N THR A 216 32.01 -18.66 -1.08
CA THR A 216 32.92 -17.54 -1.36
C THR A 216 34.00 -17.87 -2.39
N GLU A 217 34.42 -19.13 -2.47
CA GLU A 217 35.49 -19.59 -3.37
C GLU A 217 34.99 -19.68 -4.82
N GLY A 218 33.86 -20.34 -5.07
CA GLY A 218 33.23 -20.42 -6.39
C GLY A 218 32.89 -19.04 -6.97
N LEU A 219 32.48 -18.11 -6.11
CA LEU A 219 32.28 -16.71 -6.49
C LEU A 219 33.61 -16.00 -6.81
N TYR A 220 34.63 -16.14 -5.96
CA TYR A 220 35.96 -15.56 -6.19
C TYR A 220 36.57 -16.03 -7.51
N GLN A 221 36.50 -17.33 -7.80
CA GLN A 221 37.02 -17.91 -9.04
C GLN A 221 36.34 -17.33 -10.29
N ARG A 222 35.02 -17.05 -10.24
CA ARG A 222 34.30 -16.37 -11.34
C ARG A 222 34.73 -14.93 -11.51
N ILE A 223 34.81 -14.18 -10.41
CA ILE A 223 35.25 -12.78 -10.39
C ILE A 223 36.70 -12.64 -10.89
N GLN A 224 37.61 -13.55 -10.51
CA GLN A 224 38.98 -13.59 -11.03
C GLN A 224 39.05 -14.04 -12.50
N LYS A 225 38.16 -14.96 -12.95
CA LYS A 225 38.08 -15.34 -14.37
C LYS A 225 37.66 -14.17 -15.25
N THR A 226 36.67 -13.38 -14.83
CA THR A 226 36.27 -12.14 -15.51
C THR A 226 37.43 -11.15 -15.54
N ARG A 227 38.15 -10.97 -14.42
CA ARG A 227 39.35 -10.12 -14.37
C ARG A 227 40.45 -10.59 -15.33
N GLY A 228 40.79 -11.87 -15.33
CA GLY A 228 41.82 -12.45 -16.21
C GLY A 228 41.48 -12.28 -17.69
N ALA A 229 40.25 -12.58 -18.08
CA ALA A 229 39.76 -12.40 -19.46
C ALA A 229 39.87 -10.96 -19.97
N LEU A 230 39.81 -9.97 -19.06
CA LEU A 230 39.88 -8.54 -19.39
C LEU A 230 41.32 -7.97 -19.27
N GLN A 231 42.19 -8.59 -18.47
CA GLN A 231 43.63 -8.31 -18.46
C GLN A 231 44.35 -8.90 -19.70
N ASP A 232 43.97 -10.10 -20.12
CA ASP A 232 44.52 -10.78 -21.32
C ASP A 232 43.80 -10.36 -22.62
N GLY A 233 42.73 -9.57 -22.51
CA GLY A 233 41.92 -9.09 -23.64
C GLY A 233 42.66 -8.09 -24.55
N PRO A 234 42.07 -7.74 -25.72
CA PRO A 234 42.72 -6.90 -26.74
C PRO A 234 43.04 -5.46 -26.29
N LEU A 235 42.44 -5.01 -25.18
CA LEU A 235 42.68 -3.69 -24.58
C LEU A 235 43.71 -3.72 -23.44
N LYS A 236 44.14 -4.91 -22.98
CA LYS A 236 45.08 -5.15 -21.87
C LYS A 236 44.92 -4.15 -20.71
N LEU A 237 43.71 -4.12 -20.14
CA LEU A 237 43.38 -3.18 -19.07
C LEU A 237 44.24 -3.47 -17.84
N ASN A 238 45.32 -2.69 -17.67
CA ASN A 238 46.26 -2.80 -16.55
C ASN A 238 45.66 -2.22 -15.26
N ILE A 239 44.54 -2.81 -14.82
CA ILE A 239 43.81 -2.41 -13.61
C ILE A 239 44.61 -2.92 -12.39
N PRO A 240 45.11 -2.02 -11.52
CA PRO A 240 45.79 -2.39 -10.29
C PRO A 240 44.88 -3.23 -9.39
N LYS A 241 45.45 -4.21 -8.67
CA LYS A 241 44.71 -5.08 -7.74
C LYS A 241 43.89 -4.27 -6.72
N GLN A 242 44.42 -3.14 -6.25
CA GLN A 242 43.73 -2.24 -5.31
C GLN A 242 42.53 -1.51 -5.94
N GLU A 243 42.62 -1.09 -7.22
CA GLU A 243 41.50 -0.46 -7.94
C GLU A 243 40.35 -1.47 -8.12
N PHE A 244 40.69 -2.73 -8.43
CA PHE A 244 39.74 -3.83 -8.50
C PHE A 244 39.06 -4.11 -7.16
N ASP A 245 39.83 -4.29 -6.09
CA ASP A 245 39.31 -4.59 -4.75
C ASP A 245 38.36 -3.48 -4.24
N ASN A 246 38.71 -2.22 -4.48
CA ASN A 246 37.90 -1.07 -4.10
C ASN A 246 36.56 -1.02 -4.86
N GLN A 247 36.52 -1.49 -6.10
CA GLN A 247 35.32 -1.53 -6.93
C GLN A 247 34.41 -2.70 -6.57
N VAL A 248 34.98 -3.86 -6.22
CA VAL A 248 34.23 -4.97 -5.61
C VAL A 248 33.60 -4.54 -4.29
N LEU A 249 34.34 -3.79 -3.45
CA LEU A 249 33.80 -3.21 -2.23
C LEU A 249 32.74 -2.13 -2.51
N ALA A 250 32.90 -1.28 -3.53
CA ALA A 250 31.91 -0.27 -3.89
C ALA A 250 30.61 -0.89 -4.44
N TYR A 251 30.70 -2.03 -5.13
CA TYR A 251 29.51 -2.78 -5.53
C TYR A 251 28.82 -3.44 -4.33
N ALA A 252 29.57 -4.10 -3.44
CA ALA A 252 29.04 -4.68 -2.20
C ALA A 252 28.36 -3.62 -1.30
N ASP A 253 28.96 -2.43 -1.20
CA ASP A 253 28.46 -1.26 -0.48
C ASP A 253 27.07 -0.81 -0.95
N LYS A 254 26.84 -0.84 -2.27
CA LYS A 254 25.56 -0.48 -2.91
C LYS A 254 24.44 -1.46 -2.58
N ILE A 255 24.73 -2.75 -2.50
CA ILE A 255 23.71 -3.82 -2.42
C ILE A 255 23.49 -4.39 -1.02
N ALA A 256 24.30 -3.98 -0.04
CA ALA A 256 24.24 -4.44 1.35
C ALA A 256 22.90 -4.20 2.07
N ASP A 257 22.05 -3.28 1.59
CA ASP A 257 20.80 -2.91 2.25
C ASP A 257 19.52 -3.40 1.54
N SER A 258 19.60 -3.93 0.31
CA SER A 258 18.40 -4.12 -0.53
C SER A 258 18.44 -5.19 -1.62
N GLU A 259 19.43 -5.19 -2.53
CA GLU A 259 19.43 -6.04 -3.74
C GLU A 259 19.88 -7.48 -3.40
N ASP A 260 21.08 -7.65 -2.85
CA ASP A 260 21.58 -8.94 -2.31
C ASP A 260 22.55 -8.70 -1.15
N PRO A 261 22.06 -8.72 0.11
CA PRO A 261 22.90 -8.55 1.28
C PRO A 261 23.75 -9.79 1.61
N GLU A 262 23.33 -11.01 1.22
CA GLU A 262 24.18 -12.20 1.41
C GLU A 262 25.42 -12.11 0.51
N PHE A 263 25.24 -11.67 -0.74
CA PHE A 263 26.39 -11.35 -1.59
C PHE A 263 27.27 -10.27 -0.99
N ALA A 264 26.74 -9.15 -0.49
CA ALA A 264 27.57 -8.08 0.09
C ALA A 264 28.46 -8.60 1.24
N LYS A 265 27.90 -9.47 2.09
CA LYS A 265 28.58 -10.19 3.18
C LYS A 265 29.63 -11.20 2.68
N LEU A 266 29.40 -11.86 1.54
CA LEU A 266 30.37 -12.74 0.87
C LEU A 266 31.51 -11.96 0.17
N ALA A 267 31.17 -10.86 -0.51
CA ALA A 267 32.11 -10.02 -1.26
C ALA A 267 33.21 -9.41 -0.37
N VAL A 268 32.82 -8.93 0.81
CA VAL A 268 33.76 -8.46 1.84
C VAL A 268 34.75 -9.56 2.28
N ARG A 269 34.31 -10.83 2.22
CA ARG A 269 35.09 -12.01 2.65
C ARG A 269 35.92 -12.65 1.52
N LEU A 270 35.91 -12.10 0.30
CA LEU A 270 36.68 -12.64 -0.84
C LEU A 270 38.17 -12.73 -0.48
N ILE A 271 38.71 -13.94 -0.54
CA ILE A 271 40.10 -14.27 -0.20
C ILE A 271 41.02 -13.63 -1.25
N SER A 272 41.98 -12.79 -0.86
CA SER A 272 43.04 -12.38 -1.80
C SER A 272 43.95 -13.58 -2.08
N ASP A 273 44.41 -13.75 -3.33
CA ASP A 273 45.25 -14.87 -3.78
C ASP A 273 46.24 -15.37 -2.70
N PRO A 274 46.13 -16.65 -2.26
CA PRO A 274 46.96 -17.19 -1.18
C PRO A 274 48.47 -17.20 -1.48
N ARG A 275 48.88 -16.96 -2.73
CA ARG A 275 50.30 -16.79 -3.11
C ARG A 275 50.89 -15.46 -2.67
N ASP A 276 50.08 -14.43 -2.47
CA ASP A 276 50.54 -13.08 -2.13
C ASP A 276 50.71 -12.86 -0.61
N GLY A 277 50.23 -13.80 0.23
CA GLY A 277 50.27 -13.67 1.69
C GLY A 277 49.38 -12.57 2.29
N ILE A 278 48.61 -11.86 1.46
CA ILE A 278 47.68 -10.82 1.88
C ILE A 278 46.32 -11.48 2.15
N GLY A 279 45.68 -11.13 3.27
CA GLY A 279 44.38 -11.70 3.67
C GLY A 279 43.20 -11.31 2.74
N PRO A 280 41.97 -11.76 3.06
CA PRO A 280 40.78 -11.38 2.31
C PRO A 280 40.63 -9.87 2.19
N ILE A 281 39.93 -9.39 1.15
CA ILE A 281 39.85 -7.95 0.80
C ILE A 281 39.50 -7.09 2.03
N GLY A 282 38.55 -7.55 2.86
CA GLY A 282 38.13 -6.85 4.07
C GLY A 282 39.07 -6.90 5.28
N PHE A 283 40.22 -7.60 5.21
CA PHE A 283 41.25 -7.61 6.25
C PHE A 283 42.48 -6.75 5.90
N LYS A 284 42.49 -6.09 4.72
CA LYS A 284 43.50 -5.07 4.41
C LYS A 284 43.26 -3.83 5.26
N GLN A 285 44.33 -3.25 5.80
CA GLN A 285 44.23 -2.15 6.76
C GLN A 285 43.52 -0.91 6.18
N GLU A 286 43.70 -0.61 4.89
CA GLU A 286 42.98 0.47 4.22
C GLU A 286 41.46 0.22 4.07
N ASN A 287 41.03 -1.05 4.01
CA ASN A 287 39.66 -1.43 3.65
C ASN A 287 38.84 -1.98 4.82
N LEU A 288 39.48 -2.24 5.97
CA LEU A 288 38.87 -2.88 7.14
C LEU A 288 37.59 -2.16 7.62
N ASN A 289 37.64 -0.83 7.79
CA ASN A 289 36.49 -0.07 8.31
C ASN A 289 35.28 -0.10 7.36
N LYS A 290 35.51 0.10 6.05
CA LYS A 290 34.46 0.03 5.03
C LYS A 290 33.86 -1.38 4.96
N SER A 291 34.72 -2.39 5.03
CA SER A 291 34.35 -3.80 4.99
C SER A 291 33.51 -4.23 6.19
N LEU A 292 33.85 -3.78 7.40
CA LEU A 292 33.07 -4.02 8.61
C LEU A 292 31.70 -3.34 8.56
N ASP A 293 31.60 -2.12 8.01
CA ASP A 293 30.31 -1.44 7.82
C ASP A 293 29.40 -2.21 6.83
N ILE A 294 29.91 -2.54 5.64
CA ILE A 294 29.19 -3.32 4.62
C ILE A 294 28.70 -4.65 5.21
N ALA A 295 29.56 -5.40 5.89
CA ALA A 295 29.20 -6.67 6.51
C ALA A 295 28.14 -6.52 7.62
N LYS A 296 28.15 -5.40 8.36
CA LYS A 296 27.16 -5.11 9.40
C LYS A 296 25.80 -4.72 8.80
N ARG A 297 25.76 -3.87 7.78
CA ARG A 297 24.53 -3.50 7.06
C ARG A 297 23.92 -4.73 6.38
N ALA A 298 24.73 -5.49 5.65
CA ALA A 298 24.37 -6.78 5.07
C ALA A 298 23.74 -7.73 6.09
N LYS A 299 24.41 -7.99 7.23
CA LYS A 299 23.81 -8.82 8.30
C LYS A 299 22.48 -8.25 8.79
N THR A 300 22.39 -6.94 9.03
CA THR A 300 21.15 -6.30 9.50
C THR A 300 20.00 -6.45 8.48
N ALA A 301 20.28 -6.38 7.19
CA ALA A 301 19.30 -6.58 6.12
C ALA A 301 18.84 -8.05 6.03
N ILE A 302 19.76 -9.01 6.13
CA ILE A 302 19.46 -10.45 6.19
C ILE A 302 18.59 -10.76 7.41
N ASP A 303 19.05 -10.37 8.60
CA ASP A 303 18.36 -10.62 9.86
C ASP A 303 16.92 -10.06 9.81
N LYS A 304 16.73 -8.86 9.24
CA LYS A 304 15.40 -8.24 9.03
C LYS A 304 14.54 -8.98 8.01
N ALA A 305 15.11 -9.52 6.93
CA ALA A 305 14.41 -10.31 5.94
C ALA A 305 13.96 -11.68 6.50
N GLU A 306 14.81 -12.33 7.30
CA GLU A 306 14.47 -13.56 8.02
C GLU A 306 13.33 -13.32 9.03
N VAL A 307 13.45 -12.29 9.88
CA VAL A 307 12.40 -11.88 10.83
C VAL A 307 11.07 -11.66 10.12
N LYS A 308 11.06 -10.94 8.99
CA LYS A 308 9.86 -10.70 8.19
C LYS A 308 9.26 -12.01 7.66
N THR A 309 10.09 -12.88 7.07
CA THR A 309 9.66 -14.17 6.48
C THR A 309 9.03 -15.08 7.53
N VAL A 310 9.65 -15.16 8.71
CA VAL A 310 9.14 -15.97 9.83
C VAL A 310 7.87 -15.34 10.43
N THR A 311 7.81 -14.01 10.56
CA THR A 311 6.58 -13.29 10.96
C THR A 311 5.43 -13.56 10.00
N GLU A 312 5.67 -13.58 8.68
CA GLU A 312 4.66 -13.88 7.67
C GLU A 312 4.20 -15.34 7.70
N LYS A 313 5.08 -16.29 8.01
CA LYS A 313 4.73 -17.70 8.25
C LYS A 313 3.78 -17.82 9.45
N TYR A 314 4.13 -17.24 10.60
CA TYR A 314 3.27 -17.23 11.79
C TYR A 314 1.94 -16.52 11.54
N ALA A 315 1.96 -15.38 10.85
CA ALA A 315 0.75 -14.64 10.51
C ALA A 315 -0.17 -15.42 9.54
N THR A 316 0.38 -16.21 8.63
CA THR A 316 -0.43 -17.05 7.73
C THR A 316 -1.12 -18.17 8.50
N ALA A 317 -0.40 -18.85 9.40
CA ALA A 317 -1.00 -19.88 10.26
C ALA A 317 -2.05 -19.29 11.22
N ALA A 318 -1.77 -18.13 11.82
CA ALA A 318 -2.69 -17.42 12.71
C ALA A 318 -3.95 -16.92 11.97
N LEU A 319 -3.83 -16.45 10.72
CA LEU A 319 -5.00 -16.08 9.91
C LEU A 319 -5.92 -17.28 9.65
N VAL A 320 -5.36 -18.43 9.29
CA VAL A 320 -6.14 -19.67 9.06
C VAL A 320 -6.86 -20.11 10.35
N ALA A 321 -6.18 -20.09 11.49
CA ALA A 321 -6.79 -20.40 12.78
C ALA A 321 -7.88 -19.37 13.14
N GLY A 322 -7.63 -18.08 12.90
CA GLY A 322 -8.55 -16.99 13.17
C GLY A 322 -9.85 -17.07 12.37
N LEU A 323 -9.76 -17.34 11.06
CA LEU A 323 -10.92 -17.59 10.21
C LEU A 323 -11.67 -18.88 10.60
N GLY A 324 -10.98 -19.85 11.23
CA GLY A 324 -11.57 -21.00 11.90
C GLY A 324 -12.24 -20.70 13.25
N GLY A 325 -12.23 -19.45 13.72
CA GLY A 325 -12.84 -19.00 14.97
C GLY A 325 -11.91 -18.93 16.18
N ALA A 326 -10.60 -19.07 16.01
CA ALA A 326 -9.64 -18.94 17.11
C ALA A 326 -9.35 -17.48 17.47
N ASN A 327 -9.33 -17.17 18.77
CA ASN A 327 -9.00 -15.83 19.27
C ASN A 327 -7.47 -15.60 19.27
N LEU A 328 -7.02 -14.64 18.46
CA LEU A 328 -5.61 -14.29 18.24
C LEU A 328 -5.03 -13.35 19.31
N GLY A 329 -5.83 -12.94 20.30
CA GLY A 329 -5.35 -12.29 21.52
C GLY A 329 -4.35 -13.17 22.29
N GLY A 330 -4.44 -14.50 22.16
CA GLY A 330 -3.53 -15.47 22.78
C GLY A 330 -2.18 -15.66 22.08
N ILE A 331 -1.90 -14.97 20.97
CA ILE A 331 -0.56 -14.99 20.35
C ILE A 331 0.44 -14.37 21.33
N VAL A 332 1.55 -15.08 21.57
CA VAL A 332 2.68 -14.67 22.41
C VAL A 332 3.93 -14.42 21.54
N ASP A 333 4.96 -13.83 22.14
CA ASP A 333 6.25 -13.66 21.48
C ASP A 333 6.91 -15.04 21.27
N HIS A 334 7.52 -15.24 20.09
CA HIS A 334 8.19 -16.48 19.71
C HIS A 334 9.68 -16.24 19.53
N GLU A 335 10.52 -17.05 20.18
CA GLU A 335 11.96 -17.08 19.92
C GLU A 335 12.28 -18.08 18.80
N GLU A 336 13.00 -17.61 17.79
CA GLU A 336 13.42 -18.35 16.61
C GLU A 336 14.92 -18.15 16.38
N LYS A 337 15.54 -18.98 15.53
CA LYS A 337 16.96 -18.86 15.19
C LYS A 337 17.16 -18.29 13.79
N HIS A 338 18.07 -17.33 13.69
CA HIS A 338 18.69 -16.92 12.44
C HIS A 338 19.42 -18.08 11.79
N SER A 339 19.66 -17.99 10.48
CA SER A 339 20.46 -18.99 9.74
C SER A 339 21.90 -19.14 10.27
N ASP A 340 22.45 -18.12 10.95
CA ASP A 340 23.76 -18.18 11.62
C ASP A 340 23.73 -18.79 13.04
N GLY A 341 22.55 -19.21 13.52
CA GLY A 341 22.33 -19.85 14.81
C GLY A 341 22.10 -18.89 15.98
N SER A 342 22.21 -17.58 15.79
CA SER A 342 21.80 -16.58 16.79
C SER A 342 20.27 -16.53 16.93
N THR A 343 19.76 -16.07 18.07
CA THR A 343 18.31 -16.06 18.37
C THR A 343 17.68 -14.69 18.18
N PHE A 344 16.46 -14.64 17.65
CA PHE A 344 15.64 -13.44 17.56
C PHE A 344 14.21 -13.69 18.05
N THR A 345 13.54 -12.62 18.49
CA THR A 345 12.16 -12.67 18.98
C THR A 345 11.21 -12.10 17.93
N VAL A 346 10.30 -12.93 17.42
CA VAL A 346 9.12 -12.50 16.66
C VAL A 346 8.08 -12.03 17.66
N LYS A 347 7.75 -10.74 17.65
CA LYS A 347 6.77 -10.17 18.57
C LYS A 347 5.35 -10.54 18.16
N ALA A 348 4.52 -10.89 19.14
CA ALA A 348 3.10 -11.17 18.96
C ALA A 348 2.38 -10.03 18.23
N GLU A 349 2.76 -8.79 18.52
CA GLU A 349 2.17 -7.59 17.95
C GLU A 349 2.46 -7.44 16.45
N ASP A 350 3.67 -7.82 16.00
CA ASP A 350 4.04 -7.77 14.59
C ASP A 350 3.38 -8.91 13.80
N VAL A 351 3.19 -10.08 14.44
CA VAL A 351 2.35 -11.16 13.90
C VAL A 351 0.91 -10.68 13.76
N ARG A 352 0.28 -10.09 14.78
CA ARG A 352 -1.12 -9.59 14.71
C ARG A 352 -1.30 -8.53 13.62
N LYS A 353 -0.36 -7.60 13.46
CA LYS A 353 -0.38 -6.61 12.36
C LYS A 353 -0.29 -7.29 10.99
N SER A 354 0.60 -8.26 10.84
CA SER A 354 0.73 -9.03 9.60
C SER A 354 -0.52 -9.88 9.29
N VAL A 355 -1.15 -10.48 10.31
CA VAL A 355 -2.46 -11.16 10.18
C VAL A 355 -3.51 -10.18 9.71
N PHE A 356 -3.63 -9.02 10.35
CA PHE A 356 -4.63 -8.01 10.01
C PHE A 356 -4.49 -7.51 8.56
N ASN A 357 -3.26 -7.23 8.12
CA ASN A 357 -2.98 -6.84 6.73
C ASN A 357 -3.37 -7.94 5.73
N LYS A 358 -3.02 -9.21 6.00
CA LYS A 358 -3.43 -10.37 5.17
C LYS A 358 -4.94 -10.57 5.18
N TRP A 359 -5.59 -10.38 6.33
CA TRP A 359 -7.03 -10.44 6.49
C TRP A 359 -7.75 -9.36 5.68
N GLN A 360 -7.28 -8.11 5.68
CA GLN A 360 -7.87 -7.03 4.88
C GLN A 360 -7.87 -7.36 3.38
N LEU A 361 -6.75 -7.89 2.87
CA LEU A 361 -6.65 -8.34 1.47
C LEU A 361 -7.63 -9.48 1.18
N ASN A 362 -7.70 -10.49 2.06
CA ASN A 362 -8.65 -11.59 1.95
C ASN A 362 -10.11 -11.13 2.04
N SER A 363 -10.45 -10.17 2.91
CA SER A 363 -11.82 -9.65 3.03
C SER A 363 -12.26 -8.90 1.77
N ALA A 364 -11.36 -8.11 1.16
CA ALA A 364 -11.63 -7.47 -0.12
C ALA A 364 -11.82 -8.49 -1.25
N GLU A 365 -11.03 -9.58 -1.28
CA GLU A 365 -11.24 -10.68 -2.23
C GLU A 365 -12.59 -11.38 -2.01
N VAL A 366 -12.94 -11.70 -0.76
CA VAL A 366 -14.20 -12.34 -0.39
C VAL A 366 -15.40 -11.46 -0.80
N ALA A 367 -15.37 -10.17 -0.48
CA ALA A 367 -16.44 -9.24 -0.85
C ALA A 367 -16.63 -9.16 -2.37
N ASN A 368 -15.55 -9.07 -3.14
CA ASN A 368 -15.60 -9.09 -4.61
C ASN A 368 -16.12 -10.44 -5.16
N ARG A 369 -15.67 -11.57 -4.60
CA ARG A 369 -16.04 -12.93 -5.02
C ARG A 369 -17.50 -13.25 -4.74
N LEU A 370 -18.00 -12.84 -3.57
CA LEU A 370 -19.38 -13.04 -3.13
C LEU A 370 -20.34 -11.94 -3.61
N LYS A 371 -19.82 -10.85 -4.18
CA LYS A 371 -20.57 -9.64 -4.57
C LYS A 371 -21.32 -9.02 -3.39
N GLU A 372 -20.67 -8.97 -2.24
CA GLU A 372 -21.21 -8.37 -1.03
C GLU A 372 -21.42 -6.86 -1.23
N ASN A 373 -22.57 -6.35 -0.80
CA ASN A 373 -22.76 -4.92 -0.65
C ASN A 373 -22.04 -4.40 0.61
N PRO A 374 -21.83 -3.07 0.77
CA PRO A 374 -21.05 -2.53 1.89
C PRO A 374 -21.56 -2.95 3.29
N GLU A 375 -22.86 -3.12 3.48
CA GLU A 375 -23.41 -3.59 4.76
C GLU A 375 -23.13 -5.08 5.01
N GLN A 376 -23.22 -5.92 3.98
CA GLN A 376 -22.91 -7.34 4.06
C GLN A 376 -21.44 -7.54 4.40
N THR A 377 -20.55 -6.84 3.68
CA THR A 377 -19.11 -6.80 3.96
C THR A 377 -18.86 -6.38 5.41
N MET A 378 -19.41 -5.24 5.85
CA MET A 378 -19.23 -4.76 7.23
C MET A 378 -19.74 -5.75 8.28
N LYS A 379 -20.92 -6.36 8.09
CA LYS A 379 -21.48 -7.36 9.03
C LYS A 379 -20.61 -8.61 9.13
N ARG A 380 -20.04 -9.08 8.01
CA ARG A 380 -19.08 -10.18 7.96
C ARG A 380 -17.77 -9.80 8.64
N GLU A 381 -17.19 -8.66 8.29
CA GLU A 381 -15.91 -8.17 8.84
C GLU A 381 -15.95 -7.99 10.35
N VAL A 382 -17.04 -7.40 10.89
CA VAL A 382 -17.22 -7.27 12.34
C VAL A 382 -17.26 -8.64 13.02
N SER A 383 -17.91 -9.63 12.39
CA SER A 383 -18.02 -10.99 12.93
C SER A 383 -16.68 -11.73 12.91
N GLU A 384 -15.94 -11.63 11.80
CA GLU A 384 -14.60 -12.22 11.65
C GLU A 384 -13.59 -11.58 12.61
N LEU A 385 -13.50 -10.24 12.68
CA LEU A 385 -12.59 -9.57 13.61
C LEU A 385 -12.94 -9.84 15.07
N LYS A 386 -14.23 -9.95 15.41
CA LYS A 386 -14.72 -10.37 16.73
C LYS A 386 -14.25 -11.78 17.07
N SER A 387 -14.41 -12.76 16.17
CA SER A 387 -13.97 -14.15 16.43
C SER A 387 -12.46 -14.26 16.57
N MET A 388 -11.71 -13.52 15.74
CA MET A 388 -10.25 -13.41 15.81
C MET A 388 -9.74 -12.59 17.00
N GLY A 389 -10.61 -11.83 17.69
CA GLY A 389 -10.20 -10.92 18.77
C GLY A 389 -9.32 -9.75 18.35
N LEU A 390 -9.26 -9.44 17.04
CA LEU A 390 -8.45 -8.36 16.47
C LEU A 390 -9.19 -7.02 16.52
N VAL A 391 -8.46 -5.93 16.73
CA VAL A 391 -8.99 -4.56 16.69
C VAL A 391 -8.70 -3.97 15.32
N ASN A 392 -9.68 -3.31 14.72
CA ASN A 392 -9.49 -2.53 13.50
C ASN A 392 -9.17 -1.08 13.86
N GLU A 393 -7.90 -0.69 13.74
CA GLU A 393 -7.45 0.67 14.08
C GLU A 393 -8.03 1.75 13.16
N SER A 394 -8.47 1.43 11.92
CA SER A 394 -9.17 2.42 11.09
C SER A 394 -10.59 2.70 11.60
N TRP A 395 -11.28 1.68 12.12
CA TRP A 395 -12.60 1.83 12.75
C TRP A 395 -12.52 2.61 14.05
N LYS A 396 -11.52 2.31 14.89
CA LYS A 396 -11.23 3.08 16.11
C LYS A 396 -10.82 4.53 15.79
N GLY A 397 -10.03 4.73 14.74
CA GLY A 397 -9.72 6.04 14.18
C GLY A 397 -10.98 6.82 13.76
N MET A 398 -11.90 6.18 13.04
CA MET A 398 -13.19 6.78 12.64
C MET A 398 -14.03 7.17 13.86
N PHE A 399 -14.19 6.29 14.86
CA PHE A 399 -14.93 6.62 16.09
C PHE A 399 -14.34 7.83 16.81
N LYS A 400 -13.00 7.89 16.93
CA LYS A 400 -12.32 9.01 17.54
C LYS A 400 -12.47 10.31 16.74
N SER A 401 -12.19 10.30 15.44
CA SER A 401 -12.34 11.51 14.60
C SER A 401 -13.77 12.03 14.59
N PHE A 402 -14.74 11.13 14.69
CA PHE A 402 -16.15 11.45 14.84
C PHE A 402 -16.45 12.10 16.20
N ALA A 403 -15.87 11.59 17.29
CA ALA A 403 -16.11 12.14 18.63
C ALA A 403 -15.42 13.49 18.88
N ASP A 404 -14.20 13.67 18.40
CA ASP A 404 -13.41 14.88 18.62
C ASP A 404 -13.76 16.02 17.65
N GLY A 405 -14.43 15.73 16.53
CA GLY A 405 -14.60 16.66 15.40
C GLY A 405 -16.03 16.97 14.96
N LEU A 406 -17.06 16.48 15.64
CA LEU A 406 -18.45 16.61 15.20
C LEU A 406 -19.16 17.83 15.81
N THR A 407 -19.57 18.76 14.96
CA THR A 407 -20.42 19.92 15.30
C THR A 407 -21.81 19.81 14.68
N GLU A 408 -22.79 20.61 15.14
CA GLU A 408 -24.12 20.66 14.51
C GLU A 408 -24.06 21.09 13.03
N GLN A 409 -23.09 21.92 12.64
CA GLN A 409 -22.90 22.36 11.25
C GLN A 409 -22.46 21.20 10.34
N ASP A 410 -21.74 20.22 10.87
CA ASP A 410 -21.28 19.06 10.09
C ASP A 410 -22.42 18.12 9.72
N ILE A 411 -23.49 18.08 10.52
CA ILE A 411 -24.70 17.30 10.25
C ILE A 411 -25.49 17.92 9.09
N GLN A 412 -25.41 19.25 8.91
CA GLN A 412 -26.02 19.96 7.78
C GLN A 412 -25.25 19.77 6.46
N ASN A 413 -24.02 19.23 6.49
CA ASN A 413 -23.23 18.94 5.30
C ASN A 413 -23.56 17.52 4.75
N PRO A 414 -24.12 17.40 3.53
CA PRO A 414 -24.55 16.09 3.01
C PRO A 414 -23.43 15.05 2.85
N GLN A 415 -22.18 15.48 2.62
CA GLN A 415 -21.05 14.55 2.48
C GLN A 415 -20.63 14.01 3.83
N LYS A 416 -20.44 14.89 4.82
CA LYS A 416 -20.17 14.47 6.20
C LYS A 416 -21.29 13.58 6.73
N LEU A 417 -22.55 13.95 6.50
CA LEU A 417 -23.70 13.16 6.94
C LEU A 417 -23.66 11.69 6.48
N GLN A 418 -23.19 11.40 5.26
CA GLN A 418 -23.00 10.03 4.79
C GLN A 418 -21.88 9.29 5.53
N GLU A 419 -20.80 9.99 5.91
CA GLU A 419 -19.77 9.43 6.78
C GLU A 419 -20.33 9.16 8.18
N LEU A 420 -21.15 10.08 8.71
CA LEU A 420 -21.78 9.91 10.01
C LEU A 420 -22.69 8.67 10.06
N GLN A 421 -23.51 8.46 9.00
CA GLN A 421 -24.36 7.28 8.85
C GLN A 421 -23.56 5.97 8.77
N LYS A 422 -22.37 5.97 8.16
CA LYS A 422 -21.47 4.80 8.15
C LYS A 422 -20.95 4.50 9.56
N VAL A 423 -20.50 5.49 10.32
CA VAL A 423 -20.02 5.31 11.70
C VAL A 423 -21.15 4.83 12.62
N ALA A 424 -22.36 5.41 12.49
CA ALA A 424 -23.55 4.97 13.22
C ALA A 424 -23.95 3.52 12.88
N SER A 425 -23.89 3.13 11.60
CA SER A 425 -24.21 1.77 11.15
C SER A 425 -23.16 0.74 11.58
N LEU A 426 -21.89 1.14 11.64
CA LEU A 426 -20.81 0.35 12.23
C LEU A 426 -21.02 0.17 13.74
N TYR A 427 -21.38 1.25 14.47
CA TYR A 427 -21.73 1.19 15.88
C TYR A 427 -22.88 0.22 16.14
N ASP A 428 -24.02 0.36 15.44
CA ASP A 428 -25.20 -0.51 15.60
C ASP A 428 -24.84 -1.99 15.29
N THR A 429 -24.00 -2.23 14.28
CA THR A 429 -23.52 -3.58 13.93
C THR A 429 -22.59 -4.17 14.98
N MET A 430 -21.64 -3.39 15.51
CA MET A 430 -20.74 -3.85 16.56
C MET A 430 -21.47 -4.04 17.90
N LYS A 431 -22.38 -3.13 18.26
CA LYS A 431 -23.18 -3.17 19.49
C LYS A 431 -24.07 -4.42 19.54
N SER A 432 -24.75 -4.72 18.44
CA SER A 432 -25.60 -5.91 18.29
C SER A 432 -24.81 -7.22 18.30
N GLN A 433 -23.59 -7.25 17.76
CA GLN A 433 -22.75 -8.45 17.79
C GLN A 433 -22.01 -8.67 19.12
N SER A 434 -21.44 -7.63 19.74
CA SER A 434 -20.76 -7.70 21.05
C SER A 434 -20.40 -6.31 21.60
N THR A 435 -20.99 -5.94 22.74
CA THR A 435 -20.60 -4.71 23.47
C THR A 435 -19.12 -4.73 23.89
N PHE A 436 -18.58 -5.88 24.33
CA PHE A 436 -17.16 -5.98 24.70
C PHE A 436 -16.21 -5.76 23.52
N PHE A 437 -16.60 -6.18 22.31
CA PHE A 437 -15.79 -5.94 21.10
C PHE A 437 -15.82 -4.46 20.70
N LEU A 438 -17.00 -3.85 20.77
CA LEU A 438 -17.20 -2.42 20.54
C LEU A 438 -16.37 -1.56 21.50
N GLU A 439 -16.35 -1.87 22.80
CA GLU A 439 -15.59 -1.09 23.80
C GLU A 439 -14.08 -1.07 23.54
N ARG A 440 -13.52 -2.05 22.80
CA ARG A 440 -12.11 -2.02 22.39
C ARG A 440 -11.80 -1.02 21.25
N HIS A 441 -12.84 -0.44 20.64
CA HIS A 441 -12.76 0.51 19.52
C HIS A 441 -13.24 1.92 19.90
N LEU A 442 -13.73 2.14 21.11
CA LEU A 442 -14.18 3.44 21.61
C LEU A 442 -13.23 3.95 22.69
N ASP A 443 -12.84 5.22 22.61
CA ASP A 443 -12.29 5.96 23.75
C ASP A 443 -13.42 6.61 24.57
N ASP A 444 -13.08 7.28 25.68
CA ASP A 444 -14.08 7.84 26.61
C ASP A 444 -15.01 8.87 25.97
N ASN A 445 -14.52 9.65 24.99
CA ASN A 445 -15.33 10.63 24.25
C ASN A 445 -16.24 9.93 23.26
N SER A 446 -15.69 9.01 22.46
CA SER A 446 -16.45 8.20 21.51
C SER A 446 -17.54 7.39 22.21
N LYS A 447 -17.24 6.84 23.38
CA LYS A 447 -18.19 6.11 24.22
C LYS A 447 -19.35 6.99 24.67
N LYS A 448 -19.07 8.16 25.25
CA LYS A 448 -20.12 9.12 25.66
C LYS A 448 -21.02 9.49 24.49
N LEU A 449 -20.46 9.89 23.35
CA LEU A 449 -21.24 10.30 22.19
C LEU A 449 -22.10 9.16 21.63
N MET A 450 -21.52 7.97 21.48
CA MET A 450 -22.23 6.83 20.92
C MET A 450 -23.28 6.24 21.88
N ASP A 451 -23.05 6.28 23.20
CA ASP A 451 -24.07 5.94 24.18
C ASP A 451 -25.24 6.93 24.12
N ARG A 452 -25.00 8.24 23.92
CA ARG A 452 -26.07 9.24 23.72
C ARG A 452 -26.85 8.99 22.42
N TYR A 453 -26.17 8.68 21.31
CA TYR A 453 -26.79 8.25 20.06
C TYR A 453 -27.68 7.01 20.27
N TRP A 454 -27.18 6.00 20.99
CA TRP A 454 -27.94 4.80 21.30
C TRP A 454 -29.21 5.11 22.13
N VAL A 455 -29.13 6.03 23.10
CA VAL A 455 -30.31 6.49 23.86
C VAL A 455 -31.28 7.31 22.98
N ALA A 456 -30.81 8.13 22.04
CA ALA A 456 -31.71 8.83 21.12
C ALA A 456 -32.47 7.83 20.20
N ARG A 457 -31.76 6.84 19.64
CA ARG A 457 -32.35 5.78 18.79
C ARG A 457 -33.34 4.90 19.55
N ASN A 458 -32.88 4.24 20.60
CA ASN A 458 -33.60 3.17 21.28
C ASN A 458 -34.51 3.72 22.38
N ARG A 459 -33.95 4.65 23.18
CA ARG A 459 -34.64 5.41 24.25
C ARG A 459 -35.80 6.24 23.70
N LEU A 460 -35.45 7.27 22.92
CA LEU A 460 -36.40 8.28 22.42
C LEU A 460 -37.13 7.87 21.12
N GLY A 461 -36.83 6.69 20.58
CA GLY A 461 -37.48 6.17 19.37
C GLY A 461 -37.17 6.94 18.08
N VAL A 462 -36.10 7.73 18.07
CA VAL A 462 -35.71 8.54 16.90
C VAL A 462 -35.27 7.60 15.77
N GLN A 463 -36.12 7.47 14.74
CA GLN A 463 -35.90 6.53 13.64
C GLN A 463 -34.78 6.98 12.69
N ALA A 464 -34.68 8.29 12.44
CA ALA A 464 -33.71 8.86 11.53
C ALA A 464 -32.33 8.98 12.23
N GLN A 465 -31.29 8.36 11.65
CA GLN A 465 -29.95 8.29 12.26
C GLN A 465 -29.31 9.67 12.43
N ASP A 466 -29.54 10.56 11.47
CA ASP A 466 -29.10 11.95 11.46
C ASP A 466 -29.67 12.73 12.65
N VAL A 467 -30.97 12.68 12.89
CA VAL A 467 -31.63 13.35 14.01
C VAL A 467 -31.14 12.79 15.35
N ALA A 468 -30.94 11.47 15.44
CA ALA A 468 -30.41 10.84 16.65
C ALA A 468 -28.96 11.25 16.95
N LEU A 469 -28.16 11.52 15.90
CA LEU A 469 -26.81 12.05 16.04
C LEU A 469 -26.80 13.52 16.44
N THR A 470 -27.68 14.36 15.88
CA THR A 470 -27.85 15.75 16.33
C THR A 470 -28.18 15.80 17.82
N MET A 471 -29.11 14.95 18.26
CA MET A 471 -29.48 14.86 19.67
C MET A 471 -28.31 14.39 20.56
N ALA A 472 -27.48 13.49 20.06
CA ALA A 472 -26.30 13.03 20.77
C ALA A 472 -25.26 14.15 20.95
N VAL A 473 -24.97 14.91 19.88
CA VAL A 473 -24.04 16.05 19.89
C VAL A 473 -24.51 17.17 20.81
N HIS A 474 -25.77 17.61 20.66
CA HIS A 474 -26.39 18.64 21.51
C HIS A 474 -26.30 18.28 23.01
N SER A 475 -26.44 16.99 23.34
CA SER A 475 -26.37 16.50 24.73
C SER A 475 -24.97 16.50 25.37
N LEU A 476 -23.92 16.79 24.59
CA LEU A 476 -22.54 16.95 25.04
C LEU A 476 -22.12 18.43 25.21
N ASP A 477 -22.94 19.39 24.78
CA ASP A 477 -22.69 20.81 25.01
C ASP A 477 -22.77 21.12 26.53
N PRO A 478 -21.74 21.75 27.15
CA PRO A 478 -21.76 22.11 28.56
C PRO A 478 -22.93 23.00 28.99
N THR A 479 -23.51 23.78 28.06
CA THR A 479 -24.68 24.63 28.30
C THR A 479 -25.97 23.80 28.41
N SER A 480 -26.12 22.74 27.60
CA SER A 480 -27.20 21.76 27.73
C SER A 480 -27.20 21.08 29.11
N GLU A 481 -26.02 20.73 29.63
CA GLU A 481 -25.88 20.04 30.92
C GLU A 481 -26.26 20.94 32.12
N GLN A 482 -26.09 22.27 32.01
CA GLN A 482 -26.58 23.20 33.04
C GLN A 482 -28.09 23.45 32.92
N ALA A 483 -28.64 23.55 31.71
CA ALA A 483 -30.08 23.67 31.47
C ALA A 483 -30.85 22.40 31.88
N GLU A 484 -30.22 21.21 31.79
CA GLU A 484 -30.78 19.93 32.21
C GLU A 484 -31.20 19.94 33.69
N GLY A 485 -30.49 20.64 34.56
CA GLY A 485 -30.77 20.66 36.01
C GLY A 485 -32.07 21.38 36.40
N SER A 486 -32.45 22.43 35.66
CA SER A 486 -33.72 23.15 35.87
C SER A 486 -34.86 22.49 35.12
N ALA A 487 -34.63 22.06 33.88
CA ALA A 487 -35.66 21.44 33.06
C ALA A 487 -36.03 20.01 33.51
N SER A 488 -35.09 19.24 34.08
CA SER A 488 -35.40 17.95 34.71
C SER A 488 -36.24 18.10 35.99
N ARG A 489 -36.10 19.23 36.71
CA ARG A 489 -37.01 19.56 37.83
C ARG A 489 -38.39 19.91 37.31
N ALA A 490 -38.50 20.69 36.23
CA ALA A 490 -39.80 21.00 35.62
C ALA A 490 -40.51 19.73 35.07
N VAL A 491 -39.77 18.81 34.43
CA VAL A 491 -40.30 17.49 34.02
C VAL A 491 -40.77 16.70 35.23
N LYS A 492 -39.95 16.61 36.28
CA LYS A 492 -40.31 15.97 37.55
C LYS A 492 -41.61 16.56 38.11
N ASP A 493 -41.64 17.87 38.35
CA ASP A 493 -42.77 18.55 38.99
C ASP A 493 -44.05 18.48 38.14
N LYS A 494 -43.97 18.33 36.82
CA LYS A 494 -45.12 18.11 35.94
C LYS A 494 -45.62 16.67 36.02
N VAL A 495 -44.72 15.70 35.84
CA VAL A 495 -45.07 14.27 35.95
C VAL A 495 -45.65 13.95 37.33
N GLU A 496 -45.07 14.52 38.40
CA GLU A 496 -45.51 14.28 39.79
C GLU A 496 -46.82 15.02 40.18
N LYS A 497 -47.35 15.90 39.30
CA LYS A 497 -48.69 16.52 39.43
C LYS A 497 -49.75 15.81 38.59
N GLU A 498 -49.37 15.29 37.42
CA GLU A 498 -50.29 14.71 36.45
C GLU A 498 -50.43 13.18 36.57
N TYR A 499 -49.47 12.50 37.20
CA TYR A 499 -49.40 11.03 37.26
C TYR A 499 -49.02 10.56 38.67
N ASP A 500 -49.41 9.32 39.02
CA ASP A 500 -49.08 8.72 40.32
C ASP A 500 -47.58 8.39 40.43
N ASN A 501 -46.92 9.05 41.39
CA ASN A 501 -45.50 8.96 41.70
C ASN A 501 -44.99 7.54 41.99
N GLY A 502 -45.86 6.63 42.44
CA GLY A 502 -45.50 5.24 42.68
C GLY A 502 -45.45 4.37 41.41
N SER A 503 -45.96 4.87 40.28
CA SER A 503 -46.14 4.04 39.08
C SER A 503 -44.85 3.86 38.26
N GLN A 504 -44.68 2.66 37.70
CA GLN A 504 -43.63 2.39 36.70
C GLN A 504 -43.79 3.30 35.47
N TYR A 505 -45.02 3.65 35.11
CA TYR A 505 -45.33 4.61 34.06
C TYR A 505 -44.73 5.98 34.34
N ALA A 506 -45.02 6.59 35.49
CA ALA A 506 -44.48 7.91 35.85
C ALA A 506 -42.94 7.91 35.88
N SER A 507 -42.33 6.82 36.34
CA SER A 507 -40.87 6.65 36.33
C SER A 507 -40.29 6.62 34.90
N LEU A 508 -40.85 5.80 34.01
CA LEU A 508 -40.44 5.72 32.60
C LEU A 508 -40.73 7.02 31.83
N LEU A 509 -41.85 7.67 32.14
CA LEU A 509 -42.29 8.94 31.54
C LEU A 509 -41.31 10.05 31.88
N LYS A 510 -40.97 10.18 33.17
CA LYS A 510 -39.97 11.12 33.67
C LYS A 510 -38.60 10.89 33.04
N GLU A 511 -38.13 9.64 32.97
CA GLU A 511 -36.81 9.33 32.41
C GLU A 511 -36.75 9.60 30.89
N THR A 512 -37.82 9.26 30.16
CA THR A 512 -37.93 9.51 28.71
C THR A 512 -38.10 11.01 28.39
N ALA A 513 -38.91 11.74 29.18
CA ALA A 513 -39.08 13.18 29.04
C ALA A 513 -37.81 13.95 29.39
N THR A 514 -37.07 13.57 30.44
CA THR A 514 -35.73 14.12 30.72
C THR A 514 -34.77 13.84 29.57
N GLY A 515 -34.85 12.67 28.92
CA GLY A 515 -34.09 12.38 27.71
C GLY A 515 -34.41 13.34 26.55
N TYR A 516 -35.69 13.59 26.27
CA TYR A 516 -36.11 14.56 25.25
C TYR A 516 -35.65 15.98 25.56
N VAL A 517 -35.76 16.43 26.82
CA VAL A 517 -35.22 17.73 27.27
C VAL A 517 -33.71 17.82 27.04
N ARG A 518 -32.95 16.85 27.57
CA ARG A 518 -31.48 16.86 27.56
C ARG A 518 -30.91 16.81 26.14
N MET A 519 -31.46 15.94 25.30
CA MET A 519 -30.86 15.60 24.01
C MET A 519 -31.57 16.28 22.84
N GLY A 520 -32.88 16.53 22.95
CA GLY A 520 -33.68 17.18 21.90
C GLY A 520 -33.94 18.68 22.10
N GLY A 521 -33.48 19.29 23.20
CA GLY A 521 -33.66 20.72 23.47
C GLY A 521 -35.12 21.17 23.65
N VAL A 522 -36.07 20.25 23.75
CA VAL A 522 -37.51 20.57 23.89
C VAL A 522 -37.87 21.01 25.30
N SER A 523 -38.90 21.86 25.41
CA SER A 523 -39.43 22.30 26.71
C SER A 523 -39.94 21.10 27.53
N ALA A 524 -39.87 21.20 28.86
CA ALA A 524 -40.35 20.16 29.77
C ALA A 524 -41.81 19.74 29.48
N GLU A 525 -42.65 20.69 29.06
CA GLU A 525 -44.05 20.44 28.75
C GLU A 525 -44.22 19.57 27.50
N LYS A 526 -43.52 19.90 26.40
CA LYS A 526 -43.56 19.13 25.15
C LYS A 526 -42.81 17.81 25.27
N ALA A 527 -41.77 17.77 26.10
CA ALA A 527 -41.03 16.54 26.40
C ALA A 527 -41.88 15.50 27.14
N VAL A 528 -42.72 15.92 28.10
CA VAL A 528 -43.69 15.02 28.77
C VAL A 528 -44.76 14.53 27.79
N GLU A 529 -45.24 15.39 26.88
CA GLU A 529 -46.19 15.01 25.83
C GLU A 529 -45.60 13.95 24.88
N LEU A 530 -44.43 14.23 24.30
CA LEU A 530 -43.72 13.30 23.41
C LEU A 530 -43.35 11.98 24.11
N ALA A 531 -42.94 12.04 25.38
CA ALA A 531 -42.69 10.83 26.17
C ALA A 531 -43.96 10.02 26.45
N ALA A 532 -45.10 10.68 26.68
CA ALA A 532 -46.38 9.99 26.86
C ALA A 532 -46.87 9.35 25.55
N GLU A 533 -46.74 10.04 24.42
CA GLU A 533 -47.01 9.46 23.08
C GLU A 533 -46.10 8.26 22.81
N ARG A 534 -44.80 8.39 23.08
CA ARG A 534 -43.83 7.30 22.87
C ARG A 534 -44.13 6.09 23.76
N LEU A 535 -44.42 6.31 25.04
CA LEU A 535 -44.75 5.19 25.95
C LEU A 535 -46.08 4.53 25.59
N LYS A 536 -47.11 5.30 25.19
CA LYS A 536 -48.35 4.72 24.62
C LYS A 536 -48.09 3.91 23.37
N SER A 537 -47.14 4.31 22.52
CA SER A 537 -46.73 3.50 21.36
C SER A 537 -45.95 2.24 21.74
N GLN A 538 -45.43 2.14 22.97
CA GLN A 538 -44.53 1.08 23.44
C GLN A 538 -45.12 0.20 24.54
N GLY A 539 -46.36 0.44 24.98
CA GLY A 539 -46.97 -0.29 26.08
C GLY A 539 -48.44 0.03 26.27
N ALA A 540 -49.13 -0.81 27.03
CA ALA A 540 -50.55 -0.67 27.34
C ALA A 540 -50.76 -0.58 28.85
N ASN A 541 -51.91 -0.05 29.27
CA ASN A 541 -52.33 -0.08 30.67
C ASN A 541 -53.14 -1.35 30.90
N VAL A 542 -52.72 -2.22 31.83
CA VAL A 542 -53.35 -3.50 32.15
C VAL A 542 -53.61 -3.57 33.64
N ASN A 543 -54.88 -3.64 34.03
CA ASN A 543 -55.38 -3.55 35.41
C ASN A 543 -54.87 -2.30 36.14
N GLY A 544 -54.68 -1.19 35.44
CA GLY A 544 -54.16 0.06 35.99
C GLY A 544 -52.65 0.05 36.32
N SER A 545 -51.87 -0.78 35.64
CA SER A 545 -50.40 -0.72 35.59
C SER A 545 -49.92 -0.66 34.14
N PHE A 546 -48.91 0.15 33.85
CA PHE A 546 -48.32 0.20 32.51
C PHE A 546 -47.42 -1.00 32.27
N VAL A 547 -47.70 -1.72 31.18
CA VAL A 547 -46.99 -2.90 30.71
C VAL A 547 -46.28 -2.54 29.41
N PRO A 548 -44.94 -2.42 29.40
CA PRO A 548 -44.20 -2.26 28.16
C PRO A 548 -44.34 -3.52 27.30
N ILE A 549 -44.66 -3.33 26.02
CA ILE A 549 -44.71 -4.40 25.02
C ILE A 549 -43.26 -4.89 24.82
N PRO A 550 -42.97 -6.19 25.05
CA PRO A 550 -41.63 -6.72 24.89
C PRO A 550 -41.22 -6.71 23.42
N VAL A 551 -39.91 -6.62 23.19
CA VAL A 551 -39.31 -6.77 21.86
C VAL A 551 -39.03 -8.24 21.54
N ASP A 552 -38.99 -8.56 20.25
CA ASP A 552 -38.54 -9.85 19.74
C ASP A 552 -37.02 -10.04 19.94
N LYS A 553 -36.49 -11.19 19.52
CA LYS A 553 -35.05 -11.51 19.61
C LYS A 553 -34.17 -10.62 18.72
N ASN A 554 -34.75 -9.84 17.82
CA ASN A 554 -34.09 -8.92 16.90
C ASN A 554 -34.20 -7.45 17.36
N GLY A 555 -34.89 -7.18 18.48
CA GLY A 555 -35.15 -5.83 18.98
C GLY A 555 -36.36 -5.14 18.37
N ASN A 556 -37.13 -5.82 17.50
CA ASN A 556 -38.37 -5.27 16.96
C ASN A 556 -39.47 -5.30 18.03
N GLN A 557 -40.25 -4.24 18.14
CA GLN A 557 -41.45 -4.27 18.97
C GLN A 557 -42.43 -5.32 18.44
N ILE A 558 -42.94 -6.18 19.31
CA ILE A 558 -43.88 -7.22 18.92
C ILE A 558 -45.23 -6.57 18.60
N ALA A 559 -45.80 -6.94 17.45
CA ALA A 559 -47.16 -6.55 17.11
C ALA A 559 -48.12 -7.19 18.12
N VAL A 560 -48.80 -6.35 18.88
CA VAL A 560 -49.94 -6.72 19.73
C VAL A 560 -51.23 -6.18 19.09
N PRO A 561 -52.40 -6.78 19.36
CA PRO A 561 -53.68 -6.26 18.88
C PRO A 561 -53.95 -4.81 19.32
N GLU A 562 -54.80 -4.07 18.60
CA GLU A 562 -55.18 -2.70 18.97
C GLU A 562 -55.90 -2.64 20.33
N ASP A 563 -56.61 -3.70 20.69
CA ASP A 563 -57.31 -3.95 21.96
C ASP A 563 -56.46 -4.74 22.97
N PHE A 564 -55.12 -4.76 22.82
CA PHE A 564 -54.22 -5.54 23.69
C PHE A 564 -54.41 -5.28 25.19
N ALA A 565 -54.77 -4.05 25.60
CA ALA A 565 -55.09 -3.74 26.99
C ALA A 565 -56.25 -4.61 27.51
N ASP A 566 -57.38 -4.57 26.82
CA ASP A 566 -58.61 -5.30 27.19
C ASP A 566 -58.38 -6.81 27.09
N LEU A 567 -57.70 -7.29 26.04
CA LEU A 567 -57.33 -8.70 25.90
C LEU A 567 -56.37 -9.17 27.00
N ALA A 568 -55.44 -8.33 27.45
CA ALA A 568 -54.54 -8.66 28.55
C ALA A 568 -55.28 -8.71 29.89
N GLU A 569 -56.17 -7.76 30.17
CA GLU A 569 -57.03 -7.79 31.37
C GLU A 569 -57.93 -9.04 31.38
N LEU A 570 -58.55 -9.38 30.25
CA LEU A 570 -59.33 -10.61 30.08
C LEU A 570 -58.49 -11.88 30.23
N THR A 571 -57.26 -11.90 29.74
CA THR A 571 -56.36 -13.06 29.87
C THR A 571 -55.92 -13.24 31.33
N VAL A 572 -55.58 -12.14 32.03
CA VAL A 572 -55.28 -12.14 33.46
C VAL A 572 -56.50 -12.56 34.29
N GLN A 573 -57.70 -12.10 33.93
CA GLN A 573 -58.96 -12.50 34.58
C GLN A 573 -59.20 -14.01 34.47
N ARG A 574 -59.12 -14.57 33.25
CA ARG A 574 -59.28 -16.02 33.03
C ARG A 574 -58.24 -16.84 33.77
N TRP A 575 -56.96 -16.41 33.72
CA TRP A 575 -55.90 -17.07 34.47
C TRP A 575 -56.19 -17.05 35.97
N ALA A 576 -56.66 -15.92 36.51
CA ALA A 576 -56.99 -15.80 37.92
C ALA A 576 -58.17 -16.68 38.33
N ASP A 577 -59.24 -16.74 37.52
CA ASP A 577 -60.40 -17.59 37.77
C ASP A 577 -60.08 -19.09 37.81
N GLU A 578 -59.05 -19.50 37.07
CA GLU A 578 -58.61 -20.90 36.97
C GLU A 578 -57.45 -21.27 37.92
N HIS A 579 -56.55 -20.32 38.24
CA HIS A 579 -55.25 -20.60 38.87
C HIS A 579 -54.86 -19.69 40.05
N ALA A 580 -55.59 -18.60 40.36
CA ALA A 580 -55.17 -17.70 41.43
C ALA A 580 -55.28 -18.35 42.83
N PRO A 581 -54.29 -18.14 43.72
CA PRO A 581 -54.41 -18.49 45.13
C PRO A 581 -55.62 -17.82 45.80
N PRO A 582 -56.27 -18.48 46.79
CA PRO A 582 -57.40 -17.91 47.51
C PRO A 582 -57.08 -16.55 48.14
N GLY A 583 -57.89 -15.53 47.81
CA GLY A 583 -57.74 -14.16 48.30
C GLY A 583 -57.04 -13.20 47.33
N ILE A 584 -56.42 -13.69 46.26
CA ILE A 584 -55.92 -12.87 45.15
C ILE A 584 -57.06 -12.69 44.13
N LYS A 585 -57.33 -11.46 43.72
CA LYS A 585 -58.26 -11.15 42.62
C LYS A 585 -57.48 -10.80 41.36
N SER A 586 -58.08 -11.00 40.19
CA SER A 586 -57.60 -10.50 38.90
C SER A 586 -57.19 -9.02 38.93
N SER A 587 -57.95 -8.17 39.63
CA SER A 587 -57.67 -6.74 39.82
C SER A 587 -56.41 -6.43 40.64
N ASP A 588 -55.92 -7.39 41.43
CA ASP A 588 -54.64 -7.29 42.15
C ASP A 588 -53.47 -7.78 41.29
N LEU A 589 -53.71 -8.26 40.07
CA LEU A 589 -52.72 -8.80 39.13
C LEU A 589 -52.51 -7.89 37.93
N THR A 590 -51.31 -7.93 37.36
CA THR A 590 -50.99 -7.29 36.07
C THR A 590 -49.92 -8.10 35.34
N LEU A 591 -49.48 -7.61 34.18
CA LEU A 591 -48.41 -8.23 33.40
C LEU A 591 -47.08 -7.49 33.57
N ARG A 592 -45.98 -8.23 33.44
CA ARG A 592 -44.63 -7.70 33.29
C ARG A 592 -44.02 -8.24 32.00
N GLY A 593 -43.47 -7.38 31.15
CA GLY A 593 -42.72 -7.82 29.98
C GLY A 593 -41.52 -8.67 30.38
N TYR A 594 -41.39 -9.85 29.77
CA TYR A 594 -40.32 -10.82 30.01
C TYR A 594 -39.53 -11.06 28.71
N SER A 595 -38.34 -11.63 28.83
CA SER A 595 -37.43 -11.85 27.69
C SER A 595 -38.08 -12.71 26.57
N ASN A 596 -37.64 -12.49 25.33
CA ASN A 596 -38.09 -13.23 24.15
C ASN A 596 -39.57 -13.09 23.79
N GLY A 597 -40.20 -11.95 24.08
CA GLY A 597 -41.58 -11.68 23.65
C GLY A 597 -42.66 -12.38 24.47
N THR A 598 -42.40 -12.54 25.76
CA THR A 598 -43.34 -13.16 26.70
C THR A 598 -43.73 -12.16 27.79
N PHE A 599 -44.83 -12.43 28.49
CA PHE A 599 -45.34 -11.61 29.58
C PHE A 599 -45.50 -12.48 30.82
N GLU A 600 -45.15 -11.98 32.00
CA GLU A 600 -45.30 -12.71 33.26
C GLU A 600 -46.40 -12.08 34.12
N ILE A 601 -47.29 -12.91 34.69
CA ILE A 601 -48.36 -12.45 35.59
C ILE A 601 -47.76 -12.20 36.97
N VAL A 602 -47.89 -10.96 37.45
CA VAL A 602 -47.32 -10.47 38.71
C VAL A 602 -48.38 -9.82 39.60
N ASP A 603 -48.15 -9.86 40.91
CA ASP A 603 -48.92 -9.04 41.87
C ASP A 603 -48.59 -7.55 41.61
N LYS A 604 -49.65 -6.76 41.41
CA LYS A 604 -49.59 -5.35 41.06
C LYS A 604 -48.84 -4.49 42.09
N ARG A 605 -48.83 -4.89 43.37
CA ARG A 605 -48.31 -4.08 44.49
C ARG A 605 -46.80 -4.21 44.69
N ASN A 606 -46.23 -5.35 44.33
CA ASN A 606 -44.83 -5.70 44.60
C ASN A 606 -44.06 -6.20 43.36
N GLY A 607 -44.73 -6.46 42.23
CA GLY A 607 -44.11 -6.96 41.01
C GLY A 607 -43.56 -8.38 41.11
N ILE A 608 -43.97 -9.15 42.12
CA ILE A 608 -43.54 -10.54 42.32
C ILE A 608 -44.39 -11.46 41.43
N PRO A 609 -43.79 -12.42 40.69
CA PRO A 609 -44.54 -13.42 39.93
C PRO A 609 -45.50 -14.21 40.81
N VAL A 610 -46.73 -14.39 40.34
CA VAL A 610 -47.71 -15.18 41.10
C VAL A 610 -47.49 -16.66 40.79
N ILE A 611 -46.68 -17.29 41.63
CA ILE A 611 -46.43 -18.73 41.58
C ILE A 611 -47.69 -19.46 42.05
N GLY A 612 -48.31 -20.23 41.15
CA GLY A 612 -49.47 -21.04 41.47
C GLY A 612 -49.15 -22.08 42.54
N ILE A 613 -49.76 -21.94 43.72
CA ILE A 613 -49.65 -22.94 44.79
C ILE A 613 -50.59 -24.10 44.46
N ASN A 614 -50.12 -25.03 43.64
CA ASN A 614 -50.69 -26.37 43.57
C ASN A 614 -49.60 -27.40 43.82
N ILE A 615 -49.64 -27.99 45.01
CA ILE A 615 -48.65 -28.93 45.52
C ILE A 615 -48.81 -30.25 44.76
N GLY A 616 -47.94 -30.52 43.80
CA GLY A 616 -47.85 -31.84 43.16
C GLY A 616 -47.23 -31.88 41.76
N ASP A 617 -47.42 -30.84 40.94
CA ASP A 617 -47.03 -30.89 39.53
C ASP A 617 -46.46 -29.54 39.05
N ALA A 618 -45.13 -29.40 39.13
CA ALA A 618 -44.40 -28.15 38.87
C ALA A 618 -44.33 -27.73 37.38
N SER A 619 -45.26 -28.23 36.55
CA SER A 619 -45.20 -28.16 35.08
C SER A 619 -46.45 -27.58 34.41
N SER A 620 -47.59 -27.47 35.12
CA SER A 620 -48.92 -27.32 34.47
C SER A 620 -49.50 -25.90 34.38
N ALA A 621 -49.03 -24.93 35.18
CA ALA A 621 -49.48 -23.54 35.12
C ALA A 621 -48.28 -22.58 35.05
N LYS A 622 -47.82 -22.27 33.85
CA LYS A 622 -46.80 -21.23 33.65
C LYS A 622 -47.47 -19.86 33.88
N PRO A 623 -46.98 -19.00 34.78
CA PRO A 623 -47.43 -17.61 34.87
C PRO A 623 -46.88 -16.76 33.71
N VAL A 624 -46.49 -17.38 32.59
CA VAL A 624 -45.81 -16.76 31.45
C VAL A 624 -46.67 -16.94 30.20
N LEU A 625 -47.23 -15.83 29.72
CA LEU A 625 -48.05 -15.70 28.52
C LEU A 625 -47.17 -15.34 27.31
N THR A 626 -47.70 -15.62 26.13
CA THR A 626 -47.14 -15.31 24.81
C THR A 626 -48.13 -14.47 23.99
N SER A 627 -47.71 -13.92 22.86
CA SER A 627 -48.63 -13.27 21.90
C SER A 627 -49.79 -14.18 21.47
N GLN A 628 -49.59 -15.51 21.45
CA GLN A 628 -50.62 -16.47 21.05
C GLN A 628 -51.76 -16.56 22.07
N ASP A 629 -51.47 -16.41 23.36
CA ASP A 629 -52.48 -16.52 24.43
C ASP A 629 -53.52 -15.37 24.38
N PHE A 630 -53.09 -14.17 23.97
CA PHE A 630 -54.01 -13.04 23.74
C PHE A 630 -54.85 -13.25 22.47
N ILE A 631 -54.26 -13.75 21.38
CA ILE A 631 -54.96 -14.09 20.13
C ILE A 631 -56.00 -15.21 20.38
N ASP A 632 -55.68 -16.19 21.22
CA ASP A 632 -56.63 -17.25 21.57
C ASP A 632 -57.70 -16.75 22.55
N THR A 633 -57.38 -15.76 23.40
CA THR A 633 -58.38 -15.03 24.19
C THR A 633 -59.37 -14.27 23.31
N GLU A 634 -58.87 -13.53 22.31
CA GLU A 634 -59.64 -12.80 21.30
C GLU A 634 -60.58 -13.75 20.54
N LYS A 635 -60.07 -14.84 19.97
CA LYS A 635 -60.88 -15.86 19.26
C LYS A 635 -62.00 -16.43 20.13
N ILE A 636 -61.75 -16.63 21.43
CA ILE A 636 -62.76 -17.14 22.35
C ILE A 636 -63.86 -16.09 22.61
N GLU A 637 -63.53 -14.80 22.73
CA GLU A 637 -64.55 -13.74 22.83
C GLU A 637 -65.31 -13.54 21.52
N GLN A 638 -64.64 -13.56 20.37
CA GLN A 638 -65.30 -13.56 19.06
C GLN A 638 -66.26 -14.76 18.91
N ALA A 639 -65.86 -15.96 19.34
CA ALA A 639 -66.70 -17.15 19.31
C ALA A 639 -67.88 -17.08 20.30
N LYS A 640 -67.71 -16.44 21.48
CA LYS A 640 -68.83 -16.15 22.40
C LYS A 640 -69.82 -15.16 21.78
N LYS A 641 -69.31 -14.08 21.17
CA LYS A 641 -70.12 -13.06 20.50
C LYS A 641 -70.91 -13.68 19.35
N LEU A 642 -70.25 -14.41 18.46
CA LEU A 642 -70.90 -15.17 17.37
C LEU A 642 -71.96 -16.15 17.89
N LYS A 643 -71.72 -16.85 19.01
CA LYS A 643 -72.74 -17.71 19.63
C LYS A 643 -73.91 -16.92 20.23
N GLY A 644 -73.67 -15.73 20.78
CA GLY A 644 -74.68 -14.79 21.22
C GLY A 644 -75.54 -14.32 20.05
N ASP A 645 -74.90 -13.79 19.01
CA ASP A 645 -75.54 -13.27 17.79
C ASP A 645 -76.34 -14.37 17.07
N VAL A 646 -75.80 -15.59 16.93
CA VAL A 646 -76.53 -16.74 16.34
C VAL A 646 -77.70 -17.19 17.23
N ARG A 647 -77.54 -17.17 18.57
CA ARG A 647 -78.64 -17.48 19.49
C ARG A 647 -79.75 -16.43 19.41
N GLU A 648 -79.40 -15.15 19.33
CA GLU A 648 -80.34 -14.05 19.16
C GLU A 648 -81.02 -14.08 17.79
N GLN A 649 -80.30 -14.40 16.71
CA GLN A 649 -80.88 -14.66 15.39
C GLN A 649 -81.84 -15.85 15.40
N ASN A 650 -81.50 -16.95 16.08
CA ASN A 650 -82.38 -18.12 16.22
C ASN A 650 -83.63 -17.82 17.06
N ILE A 651 -83.49 -17.09 18.18
CA ILE A 651 -84.64 -16.62 18.98
C ILE A 651 -85.55 -15.71 18.12
N ASN A 652 -84.96 -14.76 17.38
CA ASN A 652 -85.70 -13.88 16.48
C ASN A 652 -86.35 -14.64 15.29
N ALA A 653 -85.74 -15.71 14.81
CA ALA A 653 -86.33 -16.58 13.78
C ALA A 653 -87.52 -17.39 14.32
N LEU A 654 -87.40 -17.97 15.52
CA LEU A 654 -88.50 -18.67 16.21
C LEU A 654 -89.67 -17.74 16.51
N ILE A 655 -89.40 -16.51 16.98
CA ILE A 655 -90.41 -15.46 17.17
C ILE A 655 -91.12 -15.12 15.85
N ARG A 656 -90.39 -14.99 14.73
CA ARG A 656 -90.99 -14.74 13.40
C ARG A 656 -91.81 -15.93 12.86
N GLN A 657 -91.58 -17.14 13.38
CA GLN A 657 -92.36 -18.34 13.07
C GLN A 657 -93.52 -18.58 14.05
N ASN A 658 -93.77 -17.65 14.98
CA ASN A 658 -94.72 -17.74 16.09
C ASN A 658 -94.45 -18.89 17.10
N ASP A 659 -93.27 -19.52 17.10
CA ASP A 659 -92.87 -20.45 18.16
C ASP A 659 -92.23 -19.71 19.35
N TYR A 660 -93.10 -19.05 20.11
CA TYR A 660 -92.72 -18.40 21.36
C TYR A 660 -92.26 -19.39 22.44
N SER A 661 -92.61 -20.67 22.33
CA SER A 661 -92.22 -21.70 23.30
C SER A 661 -90.75 -22.10 23.13
N GLY A 662 -90.31 -22.33 21.89
CA GLY A 662 -88.91 -22.55 21.53
C GLY A 662 -88.06 -21.32 21.84
N ALA A 663 -88.56 -20.12 21.54
CA ALA A 663 -87.88 -18.87 21.86
C ALA A 663 -87.66 -18.70 23.37
N MET A 664 -88.70 -18.84 24.20
CA MET A 664 -88.58 -18.72 25.66
C MET A 664 -87.66 -19.80 26.25
N LYS A 665 -87.73 -21.05 25.76
CA LYS A 665 -86.84 -22.12 26.21
C LYS A 665 -85.37 -21.82 25.89
N MET A 666 -85.07 -21.31 24.70
CA MET A 666 -83.71 -20.87 24.34
C MET A 666 -83.23 -19.65 25.16
N ILE A 667 -84.15 -18.80 25.66
CA ILE A 667 -83.82 -17.69 26.57
C ILE A 667 -83.47 -18.24 27.97
N ASP A 668 -84.31 -19.11 28.54
CA ASP A 668 -84.10 -19.70 29.86
C ASP A 668 -82.84 -20.58 29.94
N GLU A 669 -82.58 -21.43 28.94
CA GLU A 669 -81.43 -22.34 28.92
C GLU A 669 -80.09 -21.58 29.07
N GLY A 670 -79.94 -20.40 28.47
CA GLY A 670 -78.74 -19.57 28.59
C GLY A 670 -78.76 -18.52 29.72
N ASN A 671 -79.81 -18.47 30.54
CA ASN A 671 -79.79 -17.79 31.85
C ASN A 671 -79.37 -18.74 32.98
N SER A 672 -79.32 -20.05 32.71
CA SER A 672 -78.80 -21.04 33.67
C SER A 672 -77.28 -20.92 33.81
N LYS A 673 -76.78 -20.85 35.06
CA LYS A 673 -75.33 -20.88 35.32
C LYS A 673 -74.77 -22.25 34.91
N PRO A 674 -73.59 -22.33 34.27
CA PRO A 674 -72.98 -23.62 33.96
C PRO A 674 -72.74 -24.41 35.25
N PRO A 675 -73.05 -25.71 35.29
CA PRO A 675 -72.85 -26.53 36.49
C PRO A 675 -71.36 -26.59 36.83
N LYS A 676 -71.01 -26.39 38.10
CA LYS A 676 -69.63 -26.57 38.59
C LYS A 676 -69.17 -27.98 38.25
N ARG A 677 -68.07 -28.10 37.51
CA ARG A 677 -67.42 -29.39 37.19
C ARG A 677 -66.99 -30.07 38.49
N THR A 678 -67.76 -31.05 38.95
CA THR A 678 -67.33 -31.99 39.98
C THR A 678 -66.39 -33.01 39.35
N VAL A 679 -65.15 -33.10 39.83
CA VAL A 679 -64.21 -34.13 39.39
C VAL A 679 -64.64 -35.47 39.99
N ALA A 680 -65.14 -36.38 39.15
CA ALA A 680 -65.44 -37.76 39.51
C ALA A 680 -64.52 -38.71 38.73
N SER A 681 -63.90 -39.65 39.44
CA SER A 681 -62.88 -40.55 38.91
C SER A 681 -63.45 -41.88 38.41
N LYS A 682 -62.79 -42.44 37.38
CA LYS A 682 -62.83 -43.84 36.91
C LYS A 682 -64.19 -44.45 36.51
N GLY A 683 -64.21 -45.03 35.30
CA GLY A 683 -65.24 -45.99 34.87
C GLY A 683 -65.38 -46.01 33.36
N GLY A 684 -64.77 -46.98 32.68
CA GLY A 684 -64.84 -47.09 31.23
C GLY A 684 -66.04 -47.92 30.75
N ALA A 685 -66.69 -47.47 29.68
CA ALA A 685 -67.54 -48.29 28.82
C ALA A 685 -67.52 -47.72 27.39
N ARG A 686 -67.62 -48.60 26.38
CA ARG A 686 -67.69 -48.25 24.94
C ARG A 686 -69.15 -48.28 24.46
N ALA A 687 -69.53 -47.26 23.68
CA ALA A 687 -70.51 -47.31 22.58
C ALA A 687 -70.24 -46.04 21.74
N SER A 688 -69.74 -46.07 20.50
CA SER A 688 -70.34 -46.55 19.25
C SER A 688 -71.55 -45.72 18.79
N ASP A 689 -71.32 -45.01 17.67
CA ASP A 689 -72.26 -44.41 16.72
C ASP A 689 -73.13 -43.22 17.17
N VAL A 690 -72.93 -42.06 16.51
CA VAL A 690 -73.90 -41.46 15.56
C VAL A 690 -73.25 -40.31 14.76
N SER A 691 -73.36 -40.41 13.44
CA SER A 691 -73.18 -39.41 12.35
C SER A 691 -72.17 -38.26 12.49
N THR A 692 -71.10 -38.38 11.69
CA THR A 692 -70.42 -37.27 11.02
C THR A 692 -71.38 -36.34 10.26
N VAL A 693 -71.12 -35.03 10.30
CA VAL A 693 -71.48 -34.08 9.24
C VAL A 693 -70.18 -33.57 8.65
N GLU A 694 -70.00 -33.77 7.35
CA GLU A 694 -68.79 -33.38 6.62
C GLU A 694 -68.80 -31.87 6.31
N ILE A 695 -67.70 -31.18 6.60
CA ILE A 695 -67.28 -29.98 5.86
C ILE A 695 -65.82 -30.21 5.47
N GLY A 696 -65.56 -30.21 4.16
CA GLY A 696 -64.28 -30.58 3.57
C GLY A 696 -63.15 -29.56 3.80
N PRO A 697 -61.89 -29.95 3.52
CA PRO A 697 -60.72 -29.19 3.95
C PRO A 697 -60.28 -28.14 2.93
N PHE A 698 -59.79 -27.00 3.41
CA PHE A 698 -58.94 -26.09 2.64
C PHE A 698 -57.73 -25.65 3.47
N ILE A 699 -56.58 -25.53 2.79
CA ILE A 699 -55.30 -25.02 3.32
C ILE A 699 -54.63 -25.91 4.39
N ASN A 700 -53.90 -26.92 3.93
CA ASN A 700 -52.70 -27.40 4.64
C ASN A 700 -51.61 -27.80 3.62
N MET A 701 -50.90 -26.82 3.09
CA MET A 701 -49.85 -27.02 2.08
C MET A 701 -48.77 -25.95 2.22
N LEU A 702 -47.71 -26.23 3.00
CA LEU A 702 -46.30 -25.84 2.79
C LEU A 702 -45.45 -26.11 4.06
N THR A 703 -45.00 -27.35 4.26
CA THR A 703 -43.78 -27.67 5.03
C THR A 703 -43.37 -29.13 4.84
N ARG A 704 -42.48 -29.42 3.88
CA ARG A 704 -41.55 -30.60 3.83
C ARG A 704 -40.79 -30.68 2.50
N ARG A 705 -39.64 -30.01 2.42
CA ARG A 705 -38.43 -30.29 1.60
C ARG A 705 -37.43 -29.16 1.91
N ALA A 706 -36.12 -29.40 2.07
CA ALA A 706 -35.33 -30.59 1.79
C ALA A 706 -34.22 -30.82 2.84
N PHE A 707 -33.75 -32.06 2.93
CA PHE A 707 -32.47 -32.44 3.53
C PHE A 707 -31.93 -33.65 2.72
N TRP A 708 -30.61 -33.79 2.68
CA TRP A 708 -29.79 -34.90 2.13
C TRP A 708 -29.25 -34.89 0.67
N MET A 709 -27.96 -35.31 0.61
CA MET A 709 -27.05 -35.61 -0.52
C MET A 709 -26.51 -34.43 -1.35
N SER A 710 -25.21 -34.33 -1.69
CA SER A 710 -23.98 -35.13 -1.36
C SER A 710 -22.78 -34.15 -1.27
N GLY A 711 -21.60 -34.42 -0.68
CA GLY A 711 -20.87 -35.67 -0.48
C GLY A 711 -19.66 -35.72 -1.43
N GLY A 712 -18.44 -35.55 -0.91
CA GLY A 712 -17.19 -35.51 -1.71
C GLY A 712 -15.94 -35.57 -0.83
N ASN A 713 -15.35 -36.76 -0.70
CA ASN A 713 -14.14 -37.04 0.10
C ASN A 713 -12.87 -36.46 -0.52
N HIS A 714 -11.88 -36.11 0.31
CA HIS A 714 -10.48 -36.56 0.15
C HIS A 714 -9.79 -36.69 1.52
N ASN A 715 -8.96 -37.73 1.69
CA ASN A 715 -8.40 -38.20 2.96
C ASN A 715 -6.87 -38.36 2.83
N GLN A 716 -6.07 -37.69 3.68
CA GLN A 716 -4.68 -38.05 4.05
C GLN A 716 -4.45 -37.49 5.49
N ILE A 717 -4.24 -38.29 6.55
CA ILE A 717 -2.97 -38.93 7.02
C ILE A 717 -1.97 -37.86 7.53
N LEU A 718 -1.43 -37.82 8.76
CA LEU A 718 -1.50 -38.56 10.07
C LEU A 718 -0.78 -37.66 11.14
N PRO A 719 -0.59 -37.97 12.46
CA PRO A 719 -1.22 -38.91 13.42
C PRO A 719 -1.67 -38.22 14.77
N PRO A 720 -2.16 -38.94 15.80
CA PRO A 720 -2.57 -38.37 17.10
C PRO A 720 -1.75 -38.81 18.34
N GLU A 721 -1.14 -37.85 19.05
CA GLU A 721 -0.59 -37.93 20.42
C GLU A 721 -0.68 -36.51 21.03
N LEU A 722 -0.99 -36.23 22.31
CA LEU A 722 -1.25 -37.02 23.52
C LEU A 722 -2.41 -36.40 24.33
N SER A 723 -3.08 -37.20 25.17
CA SER A 723 -3.89 -36.69 26.30
C SER A 723 -3.58 -37.49 27.57
N ARG A 724 -3.82 -36.88 28.75
CA ARG A 724 -3.41 -37.30 30.13
C ARG A 724 -1.95 -36.91 30.45
N SER A 725 -1.62 -36.29 31.59
CA SER A 725 -2.12 -36.56 32.94
C SER A 725 -2.02 -35.37 33.92
N ASN A 726 -2.82 -35.42 35.00
CA ASN A 726 -2.45 -35.25 36.43
C ASN A 726 -1.44 -34.15 36.80
N SER A 727 -1.81 -33.10 37.55
CA SER A 727 -2.14 -33.05 38.99
C SER A 727 -0.94 -33.23 39.93
N ASP A 728 -0.73 -32.22 40.79
CA ASP A 728 0.20 -32.13 41.93
C ASP A 728 1.72 -32.24 41.68
N GLY A 729 2.46 -31.23 42.17
CA GLY A 729 3.91 -31.16 42.02
C GLY A 729 4.52 -29.85 42.56
N THR A 730 4.49 -29.65 43.87
CA THR A 730 5.31 -28.62 44.53
C THR A 730 6.79 -29.02 44.50
N LEU A 731 7.69 -28.09 44.16
CA LEU A 731 9.14 -28.05 44.48
C LEU A 731 9.66 -26.68 44.00
N LYS A 732 10.01 -25.75 44.90
CA LYS A 732 11.35 -25.51 45.47
C LYS A 732 12.43 -25.07 44.47
N GLU A 733 13.03 -23.92 44.78
CA GLU A 733 14.28 -23.39 44.23
C GLU A 733 15.42 -24.41 44.24
N PRO A 734 16.44 -24.18 43.40
CA PRO A 734 17.82 -24.36 43.81
C PRO A 734 18.60 -23.03 43.74
N LYS A 735 19.23 -22.66 44.87
CA LYS A 735 20.37 -21.75 44.87
C LYS A 735 21.61 -22.48 44.36
N LYS A 736 22.22 -21.99 43.28
CA LYS A 736 23.64 -21.62 43.24
C LYS A 736 24.00 -20.87 41.96
#